data_AF-A0A533Z6C7-F1
#
_entry.id   AF-A0A533Z6C7-F1
#
_cell.length_a   1.000
_cell.length_b   1.000
_cell.length_c   1.000
_cell.angle_alpha   90.00
_cell.angle_beta   90.00
_cell.angle_gamma   90.00
#
_symmetry.space_group_name_H-M   'P 1'
#
loop_
_entity.id
_entity.type
_entity.pdbx_description
1 polymer ?
#
loop_
_entity_poly.entity_id
_entity_poly.type
_entity_poly.pdbx_seq_one_letter_code
_entity_poly.pdbx_strand_id
1 'polypeptide(L)'
;MTPHALWRALLARPWALGTDTIRAYCAGMPPEYRGRFSVETIAEHLRLLEDLKDTPMRVRITPFEEGTFEIVIAARDYFSEFAIITGLLAAFGFDIQEGFISSAERYILDLFRVRSLGSQRWNSETQSQFQDELTWLVGLLAEDRFQEARGHVNRRLTEALSGRDVAAARLGPLDVQFRNQTTRPWTMMELTGKDSPGFLYALANALALRGIIIHNAYVRTTAHEIHDRVGITDRHGRKITGTRLQAELRITTVLIKQFTHYLPSAPDPAKALAHFDGMLDQLLADTRAGRMPAFLREKTTLDFLARLFGTSDFLWEDFLRRHLDTLLPVLQKPGPVVRDRNELARDLRKQLRPATTYTERKEMLNAFKDRELFRIDMAHLADRNTRLEPFSLALSDLAELVLEEACHVCVTELHVEYGTPRMSNERPSRFAICGLGKFGGREMGYASDIEVLFVYDGTGVTDGRTSLETSEYFERLSQMLLHVIEAKQEGIFHLDVRLRPHGGKSTLASSFDEMARYYARSGPAAAFERQALIKLRWVAGHRTLGMRVERLRDALVYSEASFDIKAALELRARQSAELVGLSEVNVKFSPGGLVDIEYAVQYLQIMHGSRHPGLRTPTTLAALSALRKAGLLSAAEETGLRDSYLFLRRVIDAMRIVRGNARDLVLPRLDSEEFTFLARRLGYHAPRWSIGTAKLQRDMYHHMSWTHRFFRSRFRSPSA
;
A
#
# COMPACT_ATOMS: atom_id res chain seq x y z
N MET A 1 16.35 41.39 -30.21
CA MET A 1 17.81 41.29 -30.36
C MET A 1 18.21 39.88 -30.80
N THR A 2 19.23 39.68 -31.64
CA THR A 2 19.71 38.33 -32.05
C THR A 2 20.68 37.75 -31.00
N PRO A 3 20.88 36.41 -30.91
CA PRO A 3 21.83 35.81 -29.96
C PRO A 3 23.23 36.40 -30.09
N HIS A 4 23.68 36.57 -31.34
CA HIS A 4 25.00 37.09 -31.64
C HIS A 4 25.17 38.57 -31.26
N ALA A 5 24.13 39.39 -31.43
CA ALA A 5 24.15 40.80 -31.00
C ALA A 5 24.19 40.92 -29.47
N LEU A 6 23.42 40.10 -28.76
CA LEU A 6 23.43 40.05 -27.29
C LEU A 6 24.82 39.61 -26.78
N TRP A 7 25.39 38.55 -27.36
CA TRP A 7 26.71 38.06 -27.00
C TRP A 7 27.79 39.14 -27.14
N ARG A 8 27.82 39.87 -28.27
CA ARG A 8 28.75 40.99 -28.44
C ARG A 8 28.56 42.10 -27.40
N ALA A 9 27.30 42.45 -27.11
CA ALA A 9 26.99 43.47 -26.11
C ALA A 9 27.40 43.05 -24.69
N LEU A 10 27.29 41.76 -24.35
CA LEU A 10 27.72 41.23 -23.06
C LEU A 10 29.25 41.17 -22.95
N LEU A 11 29.97 40.78 -24.00
CA LEU A 11 31.45 40.74 -24.01
C LEU A 11 32.13 42.10 -23.83
N ALA A 12 31.41 43.21 -24.02
CA ALA A 12 31.92 44.53 -23.68
C ALA A 12 32.12 44.76 -22.17
N ARG A 13 31.74 43.79 -21.33
CA ARG A 13 31.86 43.83 -19.87
C ARG A 13 32.93 42.83 -19.38
N PRO A 14 33.58 43.06 -18.23
CA PRO A 14 34.47 42.07 -17.62
C PRO A 14 33.65 40.92 -17.04
N TRP A 15 34.13 39.69 -17.23
CA TRP A 15 33.51 38.46 -16.74
C TRP A 15 34.56 37.53 -16.13
N ALA A 16 34.20 36.86 -15.04
CA ALA A 16 34.90 35.68 -14.54
C ALA A 16 34.45 34.40 -15.26
N LEU A 17 33.29 34.43 -15.92
CA LEU A 17 32.82 33.35 -16.80
C LEU A 17 33.60 33.32 -18.12
N GLY A 18 33.79 32.13 -18.69
CA GLY A 18 34.41 31.97 -20.00
C GLY A 18 33.59 32.59 -21.14
N THR A 19 34.27 33.12 -22.16
CA THR A 19 33.66 33.69 -23.37
C THR A 19 32.70 32.73 -24.06
N ASP A 20 33.04 31.43 -24.05
CA ASP A 20 32.24 30.36 -24.65
C ASP A 20 30.98 30.05 -23.82
N THR A 21 31.06 30.07 -22.49
CA THR A 21 29.91 29.94 -21.59
C THR A 21 28.88 31.05 -21.85
N ILE A 22 29.33 32.30 -21.96
CA ILE A 22 28.45 33.44 -22.25
C ILE A 22 27.82 33.30 -23.65
N ARG A 23 28.59 32.82 -24.63
CA ARG A 23 28.08 32.54 -25.98
C ARG A 23 27.00 31.46 -25.96
N ALA A 24 27.23 30.37 -25.21
CA ALA A 24 26.30 29.25 -25.08
C ALA A 24 24.97 29.71 -24.47
N TYR A 25 25.01 30.51 -23.39
CA TYR A 25 23.80 31.10 -22.80
C TYR A 25 23.05 32.00 -23.78
N CYS A 26 23.73 32.90 -24.48
CA CYS A 26 23.09 33.76 -25.46
C CYS A 26 22.37 32.97 -26.58
N ALA A 27 22.94 31.83 -26.97
CA ALA A 27 22.39 30.93 -27.97
C ALA A 27 21.20 30.10 -27.44
N GLY A 28 21.25 29.64 -26.19
CA GLY A 28 20.22 28.84 -25.53
C GLY A 28 18.99 29.64 -25.07
N MET A 29 19.17 30.93 -24.75
CA MET A 29 18.13 31.80 -24.21
C MET A 29 16.90 31.93 -25.13
N PRO A 30 15.68 31.72 -24.61
CA PRO A 30 14.45 31.92 -25.34
C PRO A 30 14.38 33.32 -25.99
N PRO A 31 13.89 33.45 -27.24
CA PRO A 31 13.67 34.76 -27.87
C PRO A 31 12.87 35.74 -27.01
N GLU A 32 11.92 35.22 -26.25
CA GLU A 32 11.04 35.94 -25.33
C GLU A 32 11.84 36.59 -24.20
N TYR A 33 12.80 35.87 -23.62
CA TYR A 33 13.69 36.39 -22.58
C TYR A 33 14.55 37.55 -23.11
N ARG A 34 15.14 37.37 -24.30
CA ARG A 34 16.01 38.37 -24.96
C ARG A 34 15.23 39.60 -25.48
N GLY A 35 13.92 39.46 -25.65
CA GLY A 35 13.03 40.57 -25.98
C GLY A 35 12.51 41.31 -24.75
N ARG A 36 12.49 40.65 -23.59
CA ARG A 36 11.92 41.18 -22.35
C ARG A 36 12.91 42.00 -21.53
N PHE A 37 14.15 41.54 -21.42
CA PHE A 37 15.15 42.14 -20.52
C PHE A 37 16.18 42.96 -21.29
N SER A 38 16.64 44.06 -20.68
CA SER A 38 17.76 44.86 -21.20
C SER A 38 19.06 44.07 -21.09
N VAL A 39 20.09 44.52 -21.81
CA VAL A 39 21.41 43.88 -21.74
C VAL A 39 21.98 43.97 -20.32
N GLU A 40 21.69 45.06 -19.61
CA GLU A 40 22.10 45.32 -18.23
C GLU A 40 21.49 44.29 -17.28
N THR A 41 20.18 44.07 -17.34
CA THR A 41 19.49 43.08 -16.49
C THR A 41 19.94 41.66 -16.82
N ILE A 42 20.11 41.33 -18.11
CA ILE A 42 20.66 40.03 -18.51
C ILE A 42 22.07 39.85 -17.93
N ALA A 43 22.88 40.90 -17.90
CA ALA A 43 24.21 40.84 -17.33
C ALA A 43 24.18 40.59 -15.82
N GLU A 44 23.28 41.23 -15.08
CA GLU A 44 23.07 40.99 -13.65
C GLU A 44 22.66 39.54 -13.35
N HIS A 45 21.81 38.95 -14.20
CA HIS A 45 21.41 37.56 -14.04
C HIS A 45 22.60 36.61 -14.24
N LEU A 46 23.44 36.86 -15.26
CA LEU A 46 24.64 36.06 -15.52
C LEU A 46 25.69 36.18 -14.41
N ARG A 47 25.80 37.34 -13.74
CA ARG A 47 26.75 37.52 -12.62
C ARG A 47 26.47 36.57 -11.45
N LEU A 48 25.22 36.14 -11.25
CA LEU A 48 24.90 35.15 -10.21
C LEU A 48 25.65 33.82 -10.41
N LEU A 49 26.05 33.49 -11.66
CA LEU A 49 26.83 32.30 -11.96
C LEU A 49 28.30 32.42 -11.53
N GLU A 50 28.84 33.65 -11.45
CA GLU A 50 30.22 33.89 -11.03
C GLU A 50 30.43 33.57 -9.54
N ASP A 51 29.37 33.74 -8.75
CA ASP A 51 29.36 33.57 -7.30
C ASP A 51 29.10 32.12 -6.85
N LEU A 52 29.08 31.16 -7.78
CA LEU A 52 28.86 29.72 -7.54
C LEU A 52 30.09 28.95 -7.06
N LYS A 53 31.24 29.62 -6.83
CA LYS A 53 32.47 28.94 -6.39
C LYS A 53 32.32 28.28 -5.02
N ASP A 54 31.60 28.92 -4.10
CA ASP A 54 31.49 28.51 -2.70
C ASP A 54 30.11 27.94 -2.33
N THR A 55 29.21 27.75 -3.30
CA THR A 55 27.84 27.29 -3.07
C THR A 55 27.33 26.48 -4.26
N PRO A 56 26.44 25.49 -4.06
CA PRO A 56 25.82 24.78 -5.17
C PRO A 56 24.81 25.64 -5.96
N MET A 57 24.30 26.73 -5.38
CA MET A 57 23.27 27.57 -5.99
C MET A 57 23.24 29.00 -5.42
N ARG A 58 22.84 29.97 -6.24
CA ARG A 58 22.41 31.33 -5.83
C ARG A 58 20.97 31.58 -6.22
N VAL A 59 20.22 32.20 -5.31
CA VAL A 59 18.83 32.61 -5.54
C VAL A 59 18.73 34.11 -5.28
N ARG A 60 18.08 34.83 -6.19
CA ARG A 60 17.73 36.24 -6.02
C ARG A 60 16.21 36.37 -6.12
N ILE A 61 15.60 36.95 -5.09
CA ILE A 61 14.16 37.14 -4.99
C ILE A 61 13.87 38.64 -4.95
N THR A 62 13.07 39.12 -5.89
CA THR A 62 12.67 40.52 -5.97
C THR A 62 11.15 40.65 -6.06
N PRO A 63 10.51 41.50 -5.22
CA PRO A 63 9.10 41.83 -5.38
C PRO A 63 8.85 42.45 -6.77
N PHE A 64 7.76 42.03 -7.43
CA PHE A 64 7.38 42.55 -8.75
C PHE A 64 6.11 43.40 -8.65
N GLU A 65 5.05 42.83 -8.09
CA GLU A 65 3.75 43.47 -7.81
C GLU A 65 3.20 42.90 -6.49
N GLU A 66 2.07 43.40 -5.99
CA GLU A 66 1.46 42.87 -4.78
C GLU A 66 1.19 41.36 -4.90
N GLY A 67 1.79 40.58 -4.00
CA GLY A 67 1.69 39.11 -4.00
C GLY A 67 2.43 38.40 -5.14
N THR A 68 3.21 39.11 -5.97
CA THR A 68 3.94 38.56 -7.13
C THR A 68 5.43 38.86 -7.03
N PHE A 69 6.25 37.87 -7.36
CA PHE A 69 7.70 37.95 -7.18
C PHE A 69 8.43 37.39 -8.39
N GLU A 70 9.62 37.93 -8.63
CA GLU A 70 10.58 37.41 -9.59
C GLU A 70 11.70 36.68 -8.84
N ILE A 71 11.95 35.44 -9.21
CA ILE A 71 12.94 34.56 -8.61
C ILE A 71 13.93 34.17 -9.71
N VAL A 72 15.20 34.55 -9.54
CA VAL A 72 16.30 34.15 -10.42
C VAL A 72 17.17 33.14 -9.70
N ILE A 73 17.39 32.00 -10.32
CA ILE A 73 18.10 30.85 -9.77
C ILE A 73 19.28 30.56 -10.69
N ALA A 74 20.47 30.60 -10.13
CA ALA A 74 21.71 30.23 -10.78
C ALA A 74 22.29 29.01 -10.06
N ALA A 75 22.51 27.91 -10.76
CA ALA A 75 23.07 26.70 -10.15
C ALA A 75 23.92 25.93 -11.16
N ARG A 76 24.59 24.86 -10.71
CA ARG A 76 25.10 23.84 -11.62
C ARG A 76 23.94 23.02 -12.20
N ASP A 77 24.13 22.57 -13.43
CA ASP A 77 23.20 21.68 -14.13
C ASP A 77 23.35 20.26 -13.57
N TYR A 78 22.34 19.83 -12.81
CA TYR A 78 22.24 18.51 -12.20
C TYR A 78 21.02 17.80 -12.76
N PHE A 79 21.04 16.47 -12.76
CA PHE A 79 19.87 15.71 -13.20
C PHE A 79 18.60 16.04 -12.40
N SER A 80 17.54 16.46 -13.09
CA SER A 80 16.17 16.69 -12.55
C SER A 80 16.02 17.88 -11.60
N GLU A 81 17.00 18.77 -11.59
CA GLU A 81 16.99 20.07 -10.94
C GLU A 81 15.76 20.91 -11.28
N PHE A 82 15.35 20.95 -12.55
CA PHE A 82 14.17 21.70 -12.97
C PHE A 82 12.88 21.17 -12.31
N ALA A 83 12.76 19.85 -12.15
CA ALA A 83 11.64 19.27 -11.41
C ALA A 83 11.69 19.70 -9.93
N ILE A 84 12.85 19.58 -9.28
CA ILE A 84 13.00 19.98 -7.87
C ILE A 84 12.60 21.44 -7.63
N ILE A 85 13.07 22.36 -8.47
CA ILE A 85 12.76 23.80 -8.37
C ILE A 85 11.25 24.04 -8.50
N THR A 86 10.64 23.53 -9.57
CA THR A 86 9.21 23.77 -9.85
C THR A 86 8.30 23.12 -8.81
N GLY A 87 8.67 21.95 -8.30
CA GLY A 87 7.95 21.28 -7.21
C GLY A 87 8.05 22.04 -5.89
N LEU A 88 9.22 22.59 -5.56
CA LEU A 88 9.39 23.39 -4.35
C LEU A 88 8.60 24.71 -4.42
N LEU A 89 8.62 25.40 -5.56
CA LEU A 89 7.80 26.60 -5.77
C LEU A 89 6.32 26.31 -5.53
N ALA A 90 5.81 25.23 -6.14
CA ALA A 90 4.43 24.80 -5.94
C ALA A 90 4.15 24.42 -4.46
N ALA A 91 5.10 23.82 -3.76
CA ALA A 91 4.99 23.49 -2.35
C ALA A 91 4.95 24.71 -1.41
N PHE A 92 5.65 25.78 -1.74
CA PHE A 92 5.52 27.09 -1.07
C PHE A 92 4.22 27.82 -1.44
N GLY A 93 3.40 27.20 -2.28
CA GLY A 93 2.09 27.69 -2.63
C GLY A 93 2.08 28.71 -3.76
N PHE A 94 3.15 28.74 -4.56
CA PHE A 94 3.23 29.61 -5.72
C PHE A 94 2.50 29.04 -6.94
N ASP A 95 1.88 29.95 -7.69
CA ASP A 95 1.52 29.75 -9.09
C ASP A 95 2.65 30.29 -9.98
N ILE A 96 3.10 29.51 -10.95
CA ILE A 96 4.13 29.97 -11.90
C ILE A 96 3.41 30.65 -13.06
N GLN A 97 3.49 31.98 -13.12
CA GLN A 97 2.85 32.76 -14.18
C GLN A 97 3.69 32.80 -15.44
N GLU A 98 5.01 32.90 -15.27
CA GLU A 98 5.97 32.93 -16.36
C GLU A 98 7.28 32.30 -15.90
N GLY A 99 7.94 31.54 -16.77
CA GLY A 99 9.23 30.93 -16.50
C GLY A 99 10.12 30.95 -17.71
N PHE A 100 11.40 31.29 -17.53
CA PHE A 100 12.45 31.19 -18.53
C PHE A 100 13.55 30.29 -18.00
N ILE A 101 13.71 29.14 -18.62
CA ILE A 101 14.66 28.10 -18.21
C ILE A 101 15.68 27.94 -19.31
N SER A 102 16.95 27.96 -18.94
CA SER A 102 18.06 27.86 -19.87
C SER A 102 19.23 27.15 -19.22
N SER A 103 19.65 26.04 -19.81
CA SER A 103 20.92 25.40 -19.48
C SER A 103 22.00 25.78 -20.50
N ALA A 104 23.22 25.96 -20.02
CA ALA A 104 24.39 26.12 -20.87
C ALA A 104 25.64 25.54 -20.20
N GLU A 105 26.34 24.67 -20.95
CA GLU A 105 27.51 23.92 -20.47
C GLU A 105 27.24 23.07 -19.23
N ARG A 106 27.53 23.59 -18.03
CA ARG A 106 27.35 22.90 -16.73
C ARG A 106 26.52 23.71 -15.75
N TYR A 107 25.82 24.73 -16.25
CA TYR A 107 25.10 25.69 -15.43
C TYR A 107 23.67 25.85 -15.92
N ILE A 108 22.80 26.21 -14.98
CA ILE A 108 21.45 26.67 -15.27
C ILE A 108 21.28 28.13 -14.84
N LEU A 109 20.45 28.84 -15.57
CA LEU A 109 19.96 30.16 -15.20
C LEU A 109 18.46 30.20 -15.45
N ASP A 110 17.72 30.01 -14.36
CA ASP A 110 16.27 29.91 -14.38
C ASP A 110 15.64 31.14 -13.76
N LEU A 111 14.61 31.67 -14.42
CA LEU A 111 13.84 32.81 -13.94
C LEU A 111 12.38 32.44 -13.86
N PHE A 112 11.75 32.68 -12.73
CA PHE A 112 10.33 32.46 -12.51
C PHE A 112 9.66 33.73 -12.03
N ARG A 113 8.55 34.12 -12.66
CA ARG A 113 7.58 35.04 -12.09
C ARG A 113 6.47 34.22 -11.44
N VAL A 114 6.33 34.39 -10.13
CA VAL A 114 5.41 33.60 -9.32
C VAL A 114 4.42 34.46 -8.55
N ARG A 115 3.19 33.96 -8.40
CA ARG A 115 2.15 34.59 -7.58
C ARG A 115 1.84 33.72 -6.37
N SER A 116 1.81 34.31 -5.17
CA SER A 116 1.37 33.60 -3.97
C SER A 116 -0.14 33.36 -4.03
N LEU A 117 -0.57 32.10 -3.86
CA LEU A 117 -1.98 31.70 -3.90
C LEU A 117 -2.62 31.58 -2.50
N GLY A 118 -1.89 31.90 -1.43
CA GLY A 118 -2.35 31.74 -0.04
C GLY A 118 -2.42 33.05 0.74
N SER A 119 -3.08 33.01 1.90
CA SER A 119 -3.09 34.12 2.88
C SER A 119 -1.75 34.30 3.61
N GLN A 120 -0.77 33.43 3.34
CA GLN A 120 0.53 33.46 3.97
C GLN A 120 1.39 34.54 3.32
N ARG A 121 1.85 35.51 4.13
CA ARG A 121 2.75 36.57 3.65
C ARG A 121 4.12 35.98 3.37
N TRP A 122 4.64 36.18 2.16
CA TRP A 122 6.01 35.79 1.81
C TRP A 122 7.00 36.87 2.28
N ASN A 123 7.33 36.83 3.57
CA ASN A 123 8.25 37.74 4.23
C ASN A 123 9.70 37.23 4.14
N SER A 124 10.65 38.01 4.66
CA SER A 124 12.09 37.69 4.67
C SER A 124 12.41 36.33 5.29
N GLU A 125 11.68 35.91 6.33
CA GLU A 125 11.87 34.62 6.99
C GLU A 125 11.47 33.46 6.06
N THR A 126 10.28 33.52 5.47
CA THR A 126 9.82 32.50 4.51
C THR A 126 10.61 32.48 3.20
N GLN A 127 11.20 33.62 2.81
CA GLN A 127 12.14 33.69 1.69
C GLN A 127 13.46 32.98 2.04
N SER A 128 14.00 33.20 3.24
CA SER A 128 15.18 32.47 3.73
C SER A 128 14.91 30.96 3.78
N GLN A 129 13.76 30.55 4.32
CA GLN A 129 13.36 29.14 4.37
C GLN A 129 13.31 28.51 2.97
N PHE A 130 12.72 29.19 1.99
CA PHE A 130 12.71 28.71 0.60
C PHE A 130 14.12 28.55 0.04
N GLN A 131 14.99 29.54 0.27
CA GLN A 131 16.36 29.52 -0.22
C GLN A 131 17.20 28.41 0.44
N ASP A 132 17.08 28.24 1.76
CA ASP A 132 17.80 27.21 2.52
C ASP A 132 17.34 25.81 2.09
N GLU A 133 16.03 25.61 1.96
CA GLU A 133 15.44 24.35 1.53
C GLU A 133 15.84 24.00 0.09
N LEU A 134 15.82 24.97 -0.84
CA LEU A 134 16.26 24.74 -2.21
C LEU A 134 17.77 24.47 -2.28
N THR A 135 18.58 25.16 -1.49
CA THR A 135 20.04 24.95 -1.44
C THR A 135 20.37 23.54 -0.96
N TRP A 136 19.67 23.07 0.08
CA TRP A 136 19.81 21.70 0.56
C TRP A 136 19.40 20.67 -0.51
N LEU A 137 18.28 20.89 -1.20
CA LEU A 137 17.81 20.01 -2.27
C LEU A 137 18.80 19.93 -3.44
N VAL A 138 19.36 21.06 -3.89
CA VAL A 138 20.40 21.07 -4.93
C VAL A 138 21.68 20.41 -4.43
N GLY A 139 22.02 20.54 -3.15
CA GLY A 139 23.10 19.78 -2.52
C GLY A 139 22.92 18.26 -2.62
N LEU A 140 21.70 17.76 -2.37
CA LEU A 140 21.40 16.34 -2.58
C LEU A 140 21.58 15.92 -4.04
N LEU A 141 21.19 16.75 -5.00
CA LEU A 141 21.42 16.45 -6.43
C LEU A 141 22.90 16.38 -6.78
N ALA A 142 23.72 17.24 -6.16
CA ALA A 142 25.17 17.24 -6.32
C ALA A 142 25.84 15.97 -5.79
N GLU A 143 25.21 15.29 -4.83
CA GLU A 143 25.64 14.01 -4.24
C GLU A 143 25.00 12.79 -4.94
N ASP A 144 24.36 12.98 -6.11
CA ASP A 144 23.59 11.94 -6.83
C ASP A 144 22.42 11.34 -6.01
N ARG A 145 21.97 12.03 -4.94
CA ARG A 145 20.85 11.62 -4.07
C ARG A 145 19.50 12.10 -4.60
N PHE A 146 19.30 11.96 -5.91
CA PHE A 146 18.08 12.42 -6.61
C PHE A 146 16.78 11.87 -6.00
N GLN A 147 16.76 10.60 -5.60
CA GLN A 147 15.55 9.98 -5.04
C GLN A 147 15.11 10.62 -3.72
N GLU A 148 16.06 11.08 -2.91
CA GLU A 148 15.80 11.73 -1.64
C GLU A 148 15.28 13.15 -1.84
N ALA A 149 15.92 13.93 -2.73
CA ALA A 149 15.45 15.25 -3.11
C ALA A 149 14.01 15.18 -3.67
N ARG A 150 13.75 14.21 -4.55
CA ARG A 150 12.43 13.97 -5.12
C ARG A 150 11.41 13.57 -4.06
N GLY A 151 11.76 12.67 -3.14
CA GLY A 151 10.90 12.26 -2.03
C GLY A 151 10.47 13.45 -1.17
N HIS A 152 11.43 14.32 -0.84
CA HIS A 152 11.18 15.53 -0.07
C HIS A 152 10.27 16.53 -0.80
N VAL A 153 10.52 16.81 -2.08
CA VAL A 153 9.68 17.71 -2.87
C VAL A 153 8.26 17.16 -3.03
N ASN A 154 8.13 15.86 -3.30
CA ASN A 154 6.83 15.21 -3.36
C ASN A 154 6.06 15.37 -2.04
N ARG A 155 6.72 15.16 -0.89
CA ARG A 155 6.13 15.38 0.43
C ARG A 155 5.59 16.80 0.56
N ARG A 156 6.45 17.79 0.32
CA ARG A 156 6.11 19.22 0.47
C ARG A 156 4.99 19.65 -0.47
N LEU A 157 5.06 19.21 -1.73
CA LEU A 157 4.02 19.47 -2.72
C LEU A 157 2.69 18.89 -2.26
N THR A 158 2.71 17.68 -1.73
CA THR A 158 1.47 17.00 -1.34
C THR A 158 0.77 17.68 -0.15
N GLU A 159 1.53 18.12 0.85
CA GLU A 159 1.00 18.92 1.96
C GLU A 159 0.34 20.20 1.44
N ALA A 160 1.01 20.90 0.52
CA ALA A 160 0.51 22.13 -0.08
C ALA A 160 -0.75 21.91 -0.94
N LEU A 161 -0.79 20.81 -1.71
CA LEU A 161 -1.93 20.47 -2.57
C LEU A 161 -3.15 19.99 -1.79
N SER A 162 -2.96 19.35 -0.65
CA SER A 162 -4.07 18.81 0.16
C SER A 162 -4.91 19.87 0.88
N GLY A 163 -4.33 21.05 1.13
CA GLY A 163 -5.03 22.21 1.67
C GLY A 163 -5.78 23.04 0.65
N ARG A 164 -5.68 22.69 -0.64
CA ARG A 164 -6.36 23.39 -1.73
C ARG A 164 -7.60 22.61 -2.12
N ASP A 165 -8.67 23.32 -2.45
CA ASP A 165 -9.88 22.72 -3.01
C ASP A 165 -9.61 22.33 -4.47
N VAL A 166 -8.80 21.28 -4.67
CA VAL A 166 -8.37 20.77 -5.99
C VAL A 166 -9.59 20.28 -6.80
N ALA A 167 -10.73 20.05 -6.14
CA ALA A 167 -12.01 19.77 -6.78
C ALA A 167 -12.44 20.88 -7.77
N ALA A 168 -11.97 22.12 -7.60
CA ALA A 168 -12.24 23.23 -8.52
C ALA A 168 -11.35 23.22 -9.78
N ALA A 169 -10.22 22.48 -9.78
CA ALA A 169 -9.35 22.39 -10.94
C ALA A 169 -10.04 21.57 -12.05
N ARG A 170 -10.44 22.24 -13.13
CA ARG A 170 -11.18 21.60 -14.23
C ARG A 170 -10.23 20.74 -15.06
N LEU A 171 -10.44 19.41 -15.07
CA LEU A 171 -9.86 18.51 -16.06
C LEU A 171 -10.27 18.96 -17.47
N GLY A 172 -9.38 19.69 -18.16
CA GLY A 172 -9.52 20.10 -19.55
C GLY A 172 -8.52 19.39 -20.45
N PRO A 173 -8.81 19.26 -21.76
CA PRO A 173 -7.90 18.64 -22.71
C PRO A 173 -6.53 19.34 -22.66
N LEU A 174 -5.47 18.56 -22.86
CA LEU A 174 -4.11 19.05 -23.03
C LEU A 174 -3.70 18.72 -24.46
N ASP A 175 -3.45 19.73 -25.26
CA ASP A 175 -2.81 19.57 -26.55
C ASP A 175 -1.29 19.54 -26.37
N VAL A 176 -0.63 18.62 -27.07
CA VAL A 176 0.82 18.42 -27.02
C VAL A 176 1.30 18.33 -28.45
N GLN A 177 2.18 19.23 -28.89
CA GLN A 177 2.70 19.23 -30.25
C GLN A 177 4.22 19.12 -30.24
N PHE A 178 4.80 18.44 -31.24
CA PHE A 178 6.25 18.34 -31.41
C PHE A 178 6.65 19.02 -32.72
N ARG A 179 7.55 20.00 -32.65
CA ARG A 179 8.12 20.69 -33.80
C ARG A 179 9.61 20.38 -33.91
N ASN A 180 10.00 19.78 -35.05
CA ASN A 180 11.39 19.47 -35.37
C ASN A 180 12.00 20.39 -36.45
N GLN A 181 11.17 21.24 -37.08
CA GLN A 181 11.51 22.05 -38.25
C GLN A 181 12.42 23.25 -37.95
N THR A 182 12.78 23.49 -36.69
CA THR A 182 13.69 24.58 -36.32
C THR A 182 15.15 24.20 -36.54
N THR A 183 15.99 25.16 -36.94
CA THR A 183 17.47 25.04 -36.98
C THR A 183 18.12 24.77 -35.61
N ARG A 184 17.33 24.77 -34.54
CA ARG A 184 17.74 24.43 -33.16
C ARG A 184 18.17 22.96 -33.07
N PRO A 185 19.09 22.58 -32.16
CA PRO A 185 19.58 21.21 -32.03
C PRO A 185 18.63 20.27 -31.24
N TRP A 186 17.55 20.79 -30.66
CA TRP A 186 16.54 20.04 -29.89
C TRP A 186 15.17 20.02 -30.57
N THR A 187 14.28 19.13 -30.11
CA THR A 187 12.87 19.07 -30.48
C THR A 187 12.08 20.04 -29.61
N MET A 188 11.18 20.83 -30.19
CA MET A 188 10.30 21.71 -29.42
C MET A 188 8.99 20.98 -29.09
N MET A 189 8.70 20.84 -27.80
CA MET A 189 7.43 20.32 -27.27
C MET A 189 6.56 21.49 -26.82
N GLU A 190 5.39 21.65 -27.43
CA GLU A 190 4.44 22.73 -27.13
C GLU A 190 3.23 22.15 -26.40
N LEU A 191 2.82 22.78 -25.30
CA LEU A 191 1.75 22.36 -24.42
C LEU A 191 0.70 23.46 -24.34
N THR A 192 -0.56 23.11 -24.54
CA THR A 192 -1.67 24.06 -24.39
C THR A 192 -2.88 23.40 -23.74
N GLY A 193 -3.42 24.02 -22.70
CA GLY A 193 -4.64 23.54 -22.04
C GLY A 193 -4.81 24.11 -20.65
N LYS A 194 -5.79 23.61 -19.90
CA LYS A 194 -6.03 24.09 -18.52
C LYS A 194 -4.89 23.70 -17.58
N ASP A 195 -4.49 24.61 -16.71
CA ASP A 195 -3.50 24.33 -15.69
C ASP A 195 -4.05 23.42 -14.58
N SER A 196 -3.16 22.65 -13.97
CA SER A 196 -3.42 21.84 -12.78
C SER A 196 -2.29 22.09 -11.79
N PRO A 197 -2.58 22.32 -10.50
CA PRO A 197 -1.55 22.49 -9.49
C PRO A 197 -0.52 21.35 -9.49
N GLY A 198 0.77 21.69 -9.51
CA GLY A 198 1.87 20.72 -9.54
C GLY A 198 2.09 20.01 -10.88
N PHE A 199 1.38 20.39 -11.95
CA PHE A 199 1.54 19.77 -13.27
C PHE A 199 2.96 19.91 -13.81
N LEU A 200 3.55 21.10 -13.75
CA LEU A 200 4.89 21.34 -14.28
C LEU A 200 5.94 20.46 -13.60
N TYR A 201 5.85 20.32 -12.28
CA TYR A 201 6.69 19.40 -11.51
C TYR A 201 6.54 17.96 -12.00
N ALA A 202 5.29 17.48 -12.07
CA ALA A 202 5.02 16.09 -12.44
C ALA A 202 5.48 15.79 -13.88
N LEU A 203 5.30 16.75 -14.80
CA LEU A 203 5.81 16.67 -16.16
C LEU A 203 7.34 16.62 -16.19
N ALA A 204 8.02 17.57 -15.54
CA ALA A 204 9.49 17.62 -15.50
C ALA A 204 10.08 16.33 -14.93
N ASN A 205 9.51 15.84 -13.82
CA ASN A 205 9.90 14.56 -13.22
C ASN A 205 9.68 13.38 -14.19
N ALA A 206 8.54 13.33 -14.87
CA ALA A 206 8.23 12.27 -15.81
C ALA A 206 9.15 12.22 -17.03
N LEU A 207 9.56 13.39 -17.52
CA LEU A 207 10.53 13.53 -18.60
C LEU A 207 11.92 13.06 -18.13
N ALA A 208 12.35 13.50 -16.96
CA ALA A 208 13.63 13.11 -16.37
C ALA A 208 13.73 11.59 -16.17
N LEU A 209 12.71 10.95 -15.60
CA LEU A 209 12.66 9.49 -15.40
C LEU A 209 12.78 8.68 -16.70
N ARG A 210 12.36 9.25 -17.83
CA ARG A 210 12.44 8.63 -19.16
C ARG A 210 13.77 8.94 -19.88
N GLY A 211 14.67 9.67 -19.22
CA GLY A 211 15.93 10.13 -19.78
C GLY A 211 15.74 11.18 -20.86
N ILE A 212 14.65 11.96 -20.81
CA ILE A 212 14.46 13.12 -21.68
C ILE A 212 15.11 14.33 -21.02
N ILE A 213 16.02 14.97 -21.75
CA ILE A 213 16.79 16.12 -21.27
C ILE A 213 16.08 17.40 -21.71
N ILE A 214 15.89 18.34 -20.76
CA ILE A 214 15.33 19.66 -21.01
C ILE A 214 16.48 20.65 -21.20
N HIS A 215 16.55 21.33 -22.35
CA HIS A 215 17.57 22.35 -22.65
C HIS A 215 17.08 23.77 -22.35
N ASN A 216 15.82 24.01 -22.66
CA ASN A 216 15.15 25.26 -22.30
C ASN A 216 13.66 25.05 -22.12
N ALA A 217 13.05 25.95 -21.38
CA ALA A 217 11.61 26.04 -21.31
C ALA A 217 11.15 27.50 -21.24
N TYR A 218 10.02 27.77 -21.87
CA TYR A 218 9.22 28.96 -21.66
C TYR A 218 7.89 28.51 -21.11
N VAL A 219 7.65 28.79 -19.83
CA VAL A 219 6.41 28.45 -19.13
C VAL A 219 5.55 29.70 -19.08
N ARG A 220 4.26 29.57 -19.37
CA ARG A 220 3.34 30.71 -19.27
C ARG A 220 1.94 30.25 -18.90
N THR A 221 1.40 30.84 -17.85
CA THR A 221 0.02 30.59 -17.40
C THR A 221 -0.80 31.87 -17.48
N THR A 222 -1.85 31.87 -18.28
CA THR A 222 -2.79 33.00 -18.43
C THR A 222 -4.21 32.54 -18.21
N ALA A 223 -4.94 33.15 -17.26
CA ALA A 223 -6.33 32.80 -16.95
C ALA A 223 -6.57 31.29 -16.69
N HIS A 224 -5.62 30.62 -16.03
CA HIS A 224 -5.59 29.17 -15.79
C HIS A 224 -5.43 28.29 -17.04
N GLU A 225 -4.91 28.83 -18.13
CA GLU A 225 -4.44 28.08 -19.29
C GLU A 225 -2.91 28.15 -19.39
N ILE A 226 -2.28 27.00 -19.52
CA ILE A 226 -0.84 26.85 -19.77
C ILE A 226 -0.55 26.96 -21.26
N HIS A 227 0.58 27.59 -21.57
CA HIS A 227 1.12 27.77 -22.92
C HIS A 227 2.64 27.53 -22.88
N ASP A 228 3.02 26.31 -22.54
CA ASP A 228 4.41 25.98 -22.27
C ASP A 228 5.12 25.50 -23.54
N ARG A 229 6.40 25.86 -23.67
CA ARG A 229 7.27 25.46 -24.77
C ARG A 229 8.57 24.93 -24.20
N VAL A 230 8.85 23.66 -24.41
CA VAL A 230 10.00 22.95 -23.80
C VAL A 230 10.89 22.39 -24.90
N GLY A 231 12.15 22.80 -24.96
CA GLY A 231 13.16 22.22 -25.83
C GLY A 231 13.74 20.95 -25.22
N ILE A 232 13.53 19.81 -25.88
CA ILE A 232 13.88 18.48 -25.36
C ILE A 232 14.74 17.65 -26.32
N THR A 233 15.56 16.77 -25.75
CA THR A 233 16.32 15.75 -26.48
C THR A 233 16.20 14.38 -25.80
N ASP A 234 16.56 13.32 -26.53
CA ASP A 234 16.77 12.00 -25.91
C ASP A 234 17.98 12.00 -24.95
N ARG A 235 18.19 10.88 -24.26
CA ARG A 235 19.30 10.66 -23.32
C ARG A 235 20.70 10.80 -23.94
N HIS A 236 20.80 10.84 -25.27
CA HIS A 236 22.04 10.99 -26.02
C HIS A 236 22.16 12.40 -26.63
N GLY A 237 21.30 13.34 -26.25
CA GLY A 237 21.32 14.72 -26.75
C GLY A 237 20.78 14.88 -28.17
N ARG A 238 20.07 13.88 -28.72
CA ARG A 238 19.56 13.92 -30.10
C ARG A 238 18.10 14.39 -30.15
N LYS A 239 17.71 15.01 -31.27
CA LYS A 239 16.31 15.35 -31.55
C LYS A 239 15.41 14.11 -31.49
N ILE A 240 14.22 14.29 -30.92
CA ILE A 240 13.14 13.31 -30.86
C ILE A 240 12.33 13.42 -32.16
N THR A 241 12.82 12.81 -33.24
CA THR A 241 12.14 12.78 -34.55
C THR A 241 11.26 11.55 -34.74
N GLY A 242 11.50 10.47 -33.99
CA GLY A 242 10.73 9.24 -34.08
C GLY A 242 9.28 9.42 -33.64
N THR A 243 8.35 9.02 -34.51
CA THR A 243 6.89 9.14 -34.27
C THR A 243 6.42 8.34 -33.05
N ARG A 244 7.06 7.19 -32.78
CA ARG A 244 6.76 6.35 -31.61
C ARG A 244 7.06 7.08 -30.28
N LEU A 245 8.28 7.58 -30.11
CA LEU A 245 8.67 8.27 -28.87
C LEU A 245 7.84 9.55 -28.66
N GLN A 246 7.51 10.28 -29.73
CA GLN A 246 6.59 11.42 -29.64
C GLN A 246 5.18 11.01 -29.19
N ALA A 247 4.65 9.88 -29.67
CA ALA A 247 3.37 9.37 -29.24
C ALA A 247 3.39 8.94 -27.75
N GLU A 248 4.45 8.26 -27.33
CA GLU A 248 4.66 7.84 -25.93
C GLU A 248 4.72 9.05 -24.98
N LEU A 249 5.50 10.07 -25.33
CA LEU A 249 5.60 11.31 -24.54
C LEU A 249 4.28 12.08 -24.50
N ARG A 250 3.54 12.12 -25.62
CA ARG A 250 2.20 12.73 -25.67
C ARG A 250 1.24 12.06 -24.69
N ILE A 251 1.15 10.72 -24.73
CA ILE A 251 0.29 9.94 -23.85
C ILE A 251 0.69 10.16 -22.38
N THR A 252 1.98 10.04 -22.09
CA THR A 252 2.55 10.25 -20.75
C THR A 252 2.17 11.62 -20.20
N THR A 253 2.39 12.68 -20.98
CA THR A 253 2.10 14.07 -20.56
C THR A 253 0.63 14.26 -20.22
N VAL A 254 -0.27 13.76 -21.08
CA VAL A 254 -1.72 13.87 -20.87
C VAL A 254 -2.15 13.10 -19.62
N LEU A 255 -1.66 11.86 -19.45
CA LEU A 255 -2.04 11.01 -18.33
C LEU A 255 -1.49 11.51 -17.00
N ILE A 256 -0.26 12.00 -16.97
CA ILE A 256 0.32 12.58 -15.77
C ILE A 256 -0.43 13.82 -15.34
N LYS A 257 -0.81 14.69 -16.29
CA LYS A 257 -1.71 15.82 -15.98
C LYS A 257 -3.03 15.37 -15.37
N GLN A 258 -3.63 14.30 -15.89
CA GLN A 258 -4.90 13.80 -15.38
C GLN A 258 -4.72 13.13 -14.01
N PHE A 259 -3.62 12.41 -13.80
CA PHE A 259 -3.32 11.71 -12.56
C PHE A 259 -2.94 12.66 -11.43
N THR A 260 -2.22 13.76 -11.70
CA THR A 260 -1.86 14.77 -10.69
C THR A 260 -3.08 15.38 -10.01
N HIS A 261 -4.21 15.47 -10.71
CA HIS A 261 -5.49 15.90 -10.14
C HIS A 261 -5.97 14.98 -8.99
N TYR A 262 -5.65 13.68 -9.03
CA TYR A 262 -6.10 12.69 -8.05
C TYR A 262 -5.09 12.41 -6.93
N LEU A 263 -3.86 12.91 -7.05
CA LEU A 263 -2.82 12.77 -6.02
C LEU A 263 -3.28 13.20 -4.61
N PRO A 264 -4.05 14.29 -4.41
CA PRO A 264 -4.52 14.66 -3.07
C PRO A 264 -5.40 13.62 -2.38
N SER A 265 -5.99 12.67 -3.14
CA SER A 265 -6.79 11.57 -2.60
C SER A 265 -5.96 10.37 -2.16
N ALA A 266 -4.71 10.25 -2.61
CA ALA A 266 -3.85 9.11 -2.34
C ALA A 266 -3.28 9.17 -0.90
N PRO A 267 -3.21 8.05 -0.15
CA PRO A 267 -2.65 8.07 1.20
C PRO A 267 -1.20 8.57 1.22
N ASP A 268 -0.38 8.07 0.30
CA ASP A 268 0.97 8.54 -0.01
C ASP A 268 1.05 8.96 -1.50
N PRO A 269 0.98 10.26 -1.80
CA PRO A 269 0.94 10.71 -3.20
C PRO A 269 2.29 10.66 -3.92
N ALA A 270 3.41 10.72 -3.19
CA ALA A 270 4.74 10.53 -3.76
C ALA A 270 4.85 9.13 -4.36
N LYS A 271 4.46 8.14 -3.55
CA LYS A 271 4.38 6.73 -3.93
C LYS A 271 3.37 6.50 -5.04
N ALA A 272 2.20 7.16 -4.97
CA ALA A 272 1.19 7.07 -6.02
C ALA A 272 1.73 7.50 -7.39
N LEU A 273 2.44 8.62 -7.45
CA LEU A 273 3.04 9.13 -8.68
C LEU A 273 4.14 8.20 -9.20
N ALA A 274 5.01 7.71 -8.32
CA ALA A 274 6.09 6.80 -8.69
C ALA A 274 5.58 5.47 -9.29
N HIS A 275 4.59 4.84 -8.67
CA HIS A 275 3.98 3.61 -9.20
C HIS A 275 3.19 3.86 -10.49
N PHE A 276 2.49 4.99 -10.59
CA PHE A 276 1.80 5.36 -11.82
C PHE A 276 2.78 5.52 -12.99
N ASP A 277 3.91 6.20 -12.76
CA ASP A 277 4.99 6.30 -13.76
C ASP A 277 5.50 4.91 -14.19
N GLY A 278 5.76 4.01 -13.23
CA GLY A 278 6.18 2.64 -13.51
C GLY A 278 5.17 1.83 -14.32
N MET A 279 3.87 2.02 -14.05
CA MET A 279 2.79 1.41 -14.83
C MET A 279 2.74 1.94 -16.27
N LEU A 280 2.90 3.24 -16.46
CA LEU A 280 2.96 3.82 -17.80
C LEU A 280 4.12 3.24 -18.61
N ASP A 281 5.29 3.09 -17.99
CA ASP A 281 6.46 2.55 -18.68
C ASP A 281 6.24 1.10 -19.15
N GLN A 282 5.58 0.26 -18.35
CA GLN A 282 5.21 -1.10 -18.75
C GLN A 282 4.19 -1.10 -19.89
N LEU A 283 3.11 -0.31 -19.76
CA LEU A 283 2.07 -0.22 -20.79
C LEU A 283 2.62 0.29 -22.13
N LEU A 284 3.56 1.23 -22.11
CA LEU A 284 4.19 1.79 -23.30
C LEU A 284 5.23 0.84 -23.91
N ALA A 285 5.88 -0.01 -23.10
CA ALA A 285 6.75 -1.07 -23.59
C ALA A 285 5.96 -2.16 -24.34
N ASP A 286 4.81 -2.58 -23.81
CA ASP A 286 4.00 -3.68 -24.34
C ASP A 286 3.11 -3.28 -25.53
N THR A 287 2.73 -2.01 -25.62
CA THR A 287 1.86 -1.56 -26.72
C THR A 287 2.61 -1.48 -28.05
N ARG A 288 2.38 -2.49 -28.90
CA ARG A 288 2.82 -2.53 -30.31
C ARG A 288 2.32 -1.37 -31.20
N ALA A 289 1.50 -0.44 -30.70
CA ALA A 289 0.86 0.58 -31.54
C ALA A 289 0.40 1.88 -30.85
N GLY A 290 1.01 2.33 -29.74
CA GLY A 290 0.75 3.68 -29.19
C GLY A 290 -0.74 4.01 -28.91
N ARG A 291 -1.58 2.98 -28.66
CA ARG A 291 -2.99 3.16 -28.31
C ARG A 291 -3.13 3.08 -26.80
N MET A 292 -3.58 4.19 -26.21
CA MET A 292 -3.91 4.28 -24.79
C MET A 292 -4.99 3.26 -24.42
N PRO A 293 -4.79 2.43 -23.38
CA PRO A 293 -5.82 1.56 -22.84
C PRO A 293 -7.08 2.38 -22.48
N ALA A 294 -8.26 1.89 -22.92
CA ALA A 294 -9.52 2.63 -22.79
C ALA A 294 -9.84 3.03 -21.33
N PHE A 295 -9.43 2.22 -20.36
CA PHE A 295 -9.71 2.44 -18.95
C PHE A 295 -9.01 3.65 -18.33
N LEU A 296 -7.86 4.07 -18.88
CA LEU A 296 -7.14 5.26 -18.40
C LEU A 296 -7.87 6.56 -18.78
N ARG A 297 -8.94 6.47 -19.60
CA ARG A 297 -9.84 7.59 -19.90
C ARG A 297 -10.89 7.80 -18.81
N GLU A 298 -11.11 6.82 -17.95
CA GLU A 298 -12.15 6.85 -16.93
C GLU A 298 -11.65 7.56 -15.66
N LYS A 299 -12.33 8.64 -15.28
CA LYS A 299 -11.99 9.45 -14.10
C LYS A 299 -11.96 8.64 -12.80
N THR A 300 -12.94 7.75 -12.64
CA THR A 300 -13.07 6.85 -11.49
C THR A 300 -11.86 5.93 -11.34
N THR A 301 -11.27 5.52 -12.45
CA THR A 301 -10.14 4.59 -12.47
C THR A 301 -8.85 5.29 -12.06
N LEU A 302 -8.58 6.50 -12.56
CA LEU A 302 -7.40 7.28 -12.13
C LEU A 302 -7.45 7.63 -10.63
N ASP A 303 -8.64 7.96 -10.12
CA ASP A 303 -8.87 8.21 -8.69
C ASP A 303 -8.63 6.95 -7.84
N PHE A 304 -9.09 5.79 -8.30
CA PHE A 304 -8.82 4.52 -7.65
C PHE A 304 -7.32 4.16 -7.70
N LEU A 305 -6.68 4.31 -8.86
CA LEU A 305 -5.25 4.05 -9.02
C LEU A 305 -4.39 4.94 -8.12
N ALA A 306 -4.74 6.23 -7.98
CA ALA A 306 -4.04 7.11 -7.06
C ALA A 306 -4.10 6.58 -5.62
N ARG A 307 -5.28 6.17 -5.16
CA ARG A 307 -5.43 5.55 -3.83
C ARG A 307 -4.67 4.25 -3.69
N LEU A 308 -4.81 3.35 -4.66
CA LEU A 308 -4.18 2.03 -4.65
C LEU A 308 -2.66 2.15 -4.62
N PHE A 309 -2.11 2.92 -5.54
CA PHE A 309 -0.67 3.14 -5.66
C PHE A 309 -0.10 3.89 -4.46
N GLY A 310 -0.85 4.83 -3.87
CA GLY A 310 -0.44 5.46 -2.62
C GLY A 310 -0.66 4.60 -1.36
N THR A 311 -1.27 3.42 -1.48
CA THR A 311 -1.58 2.56 -0.33
C THR A 311 -0.46 1.58 -0.05
N SER A 312 0.07 0.90 -1.07
CA SER A 312 0.91 -0.29 -0.88
C SER A 312 1.95 -0.47 -1.99
N ASP A 313 3.22 -0.58 -1.59
CA ASP A 313 4.31 -1.01 -2.48
C ASP A 313 4.14 -2.48 -2.86
N PHE A 314 3.67 -3.29 -1.90
CA PHE A 314 3.42 -4.72 -2.11
C PHE A 314 2.39 -4.98 -3.23
N LEU A 315 1.25 -4.28 -3.22
CA LEU A 315 0.25 -4.45 -4.27
C LEU A 315 0.80 -4.06 -5.64
N TRP A 316 1.70 -3.08 -5.69
CA TRP A 316 2.40 -2.71 -6.91
C TRP A 316 3.40 -3.78 -7.34
N GLU A 317 4.42 -4.07 -6.53
CA GLU A 317 5.58 -4.89 -6.92
C GLU A 317 5.25 -6.39 -7.10
N ASP A 318 4.33 -6.94 -6.29
CA ASP A 318 4.06 -8.38 -6.26
C ASP A 318 2.82 -8.80 -7.07
N PHE A 319 1.90 -7.88 -7.32
CA PHE A 319 0.68 -8.17 -8.08
C PHE A 319 0.63 -7.39 -9.39
N LEU A 320 0.54 -6.07 -9.31
CA LEU A 320 0.24 -5.24 -10.48
C LEU A 320 1.36 -5.24 -11.51
N ARG A 321 2.60 -5.02 -11.07
CA ARG A 321 3.76 -4.92 -11.96
C ARG A 321 4.02 -6.22 -12.74
N ARG A 322 3.73 -7.38 -12.15
CA ARG A 322 4.01 -8.69 -12.76
C ARG A 322 2.86 -9.27 -13.56
N HIS A 323 1.63 -8.85 -13.27
CA HIS A 323 0.42 -9.45 -13.83
C HIS A 323 -0.56 -8.40 -14.34
N LEU A 324 -0.05 -7.24 -14.79
CA LEU A 324 -0.86 -6.10 -15.18
C LEU A 324 -1.98 -6.52 -16.13
N ASP A 325 -1.66 -7.18 -17.24
CA ASP A 325 -2.63 -7.62 -18.24
C ASP A 325 -3.78 -8.47 -17.68
N THR A 326 -3.47 -9.39 -16.78
CA THR A 326 -4.46 -10.29 -16.15
C THR A 326 -5.31 -9.57 -15.12
N LEU A 327 -4.74 -8.56 -14.45
CA LEU A 327 -5.37 -7.84 -13.34
C LEU A 327 -6.06 -6.54 -13.79
N LEU A 328 -5.77 -6.05 -15.00
CA LEU A 328 -6.41 -4.87 -15.60
C LEU A 328 -7.95 -4.94 -15.56
N PRO A 329 -8.62 -6.05 -15.91
CA PRO A 329 -10.08 -6.14 -15.81
C PRO A 329 -10.59 -5.99 -14.37
N VAL A 330 -9.84 -6.50 -13.39
CA VAL A 330 -10.18 -6.39 -11.96
C VAL A 330 -10.08 -4.93 -11.50
N LEU A 331 -9.10 -4.18 -12.00
CA LEU A 331 -8.94 -2.74 -11.71
C LEU A 331 -10.04 -1.88 -12.34
N GLN A 332 -10.53 -2.25 -13.51
CA GLN A 332 -11.58 -1.52 -14.23
C GLN A 332 -12.93 -1.63 -13.54
N LYS A 333 -13.26 -2.83 -13.08
CA LYS A 333 -14.55 -3.10 -12.44
C LYS A 333 -14.35 -4.11 -11.32
N PRO A 334 -13.91 -3.65 -10.13
CA PRO A 334 -13.85 -4.53 -8.97
C PRO A 334 -15.26 -5.05 -8.72
N GLY A 335 -15.43 -6.37 -8.84
CA GLY A 335 -16.69 -7.04 -8.53
C GLY A 335 -17.03 -6.89 -7.04
N PRO A 336 -18.19 -7.41 -6.59
CA PRO A 336 -18.54 -7.35 -5.17
C PRO A 336 -17.47 -8.06 -4.33
N VAL A 337 -17.14 -7.53 -3.15
CA VAL A 337 -16.15 -8.13 -2.24
C VAL A 337 -16.48 -9.59 -1.97
N VAL A 338 -17.72 -9.85 -1.56
CA VAL A 338 -18.28 -11.19 -1.35
C VAL A 338 -18.92 -11.67 -2.64
N ARG A 339 -18.51 -12.87 -3.07
CA ARG A 339 -19.18 -13.65 -4.12
C ARG A 339 -19.87 -14.85 -3.48
N ASP A 340 -20.86 -15.40 -4.15
CA ASP A 340 -21.47 -16.65 -3.70
C ASP A 340 -20.43 -17.80 -3.73
N ARG A 341 -20.34 -18.55 -2.62
CA ARG A 341 -19.37 -19.64 -2.46
C ARG A 341 -19.58 -20.74 -3.51
N ASN A 342 -20.82 -21.04 -3.90
CA ASN A 342 -21.10 -22.08 -4.89
C ASN A 342 -20.72 -21.62 -6.31
N GLU A 343 -20.88 -20.34 -6.63
CA GLU A 343 -20.35 -19.75 -7.85
C GLU A 343 -18.81 -19.84 -7.91
N LEU A 344 -18.12 -19.42 -6.84
CA LEU A 344 -16.67 -19.53 -6.74
C LEU A 344 -16.19 -20.98 -6.92
N ALA A 345 -16.84 -21.94 -6.27
CA ALA A 345 -16.51 -23.36 -6.38
C ALA A 345 -16.72 -23.89 -7.80
N ARG A 346 -17.81 -23.49 -8.48
CA ARG A 346 -18.05 -23.85 -9.89
C ARG A 346 -16.98 -23.29 -10.81
N ASP A 347 -16.57 -22.03 -10.62
CA ASP A 347 -15.54 -21.38 -11.42
C ASP A 347 -14.17 -22.03 -11.25
N LEU A 348 -13.80 -22.35 -10.00
CA LEU A 348 -12.56 -23.06 -9.68
C LEU A 348 -12.56 -24.45 -10.33
N ARG A 349 -13.61 -25.25 -10.10
CA ARG A 349 -13.71 -26.59 -10.69
C ARG A 349 -13.72 -26.56 -12.20
N LYS A 350 -14.38 -25.57 -12.82
CA LYS A 350 -14.34 -25.38 -14.28
C LYS A 350 -12.93 -25.11 -14.77
N GLN A 351 -12.15 -24.31 -14.05
CA GLN A 351 -10.75 -24.03 -14.38
C GLN A 351 -9.86 -25.26 -14.18
N LEU A 352 -10.10 -26.08 -13.16
CA LEU A 352 -9.30 -27.28 -12.90
C LEU A 352 -9.60 -28.46 -13.84
N ARG A 353 -10.74 -28.47 -14.54
CA ARG A 353 -11.17 -29.58 -15.43
C ARG A 353 -10.12 -30.00 -16.49
N PRO A 354 -9.43 -29.09 -17.18
CA PRO A 354 -8.44 -29.46 -18.20
C PRO A 354 -7.16 -30.06 -17.62
N ALA A 355 -6.89 -29.87 -16.32
CA ALA A 355 -5.66 -30.35 -15.70
C ALA A 355 -5.70 -31.87 -15.47
N THR A 356 -4.70 -32.55 -16.01
CA THR A 356 -4.58 -34.02 -15.99
C THR A 356 -3.55 -34.51 -14.98
N THR A 357 -2.56 -33.68 -14.66
CA THR A 357 -1.48 -34.02 -13.71
C THR A 357 -1.63 -33.28 -12.37
N TYR A 358 -0.96 -33.79 -11.33
CA TYR A 358 -0.85 -33.12 -10.04
C TYR A 358 -0.25 -31.71 -10.17
N THR A 359 0.82 -31.58 -10.96
CA THR A 359 1.53 -30.30 -11.18
C THR A 359 0.60 -29.26 -11.83
N GLU A 360 -0.11 -29.62 -12.90
CA GLU A 360 -1.06 -28.72 -13.56
C GLU A 360 -2.18 -28.29 -12.61
N ARG A 361 -2.73 -29.22 -11.82
CA ARG A 361 -3.78 -28.91 -10.84
C ARG A 361 -3.27 -27.95 -9.76
N LYS A 362 -2.06 -28.18 -9.26
CA LYS A 362 -1.39 -27.31 -8.28
C LYS A 362 -1.22 -25.89 -8.84
N GLU A 363 -0.67 -25.75 -10.04
CA GLU A 363 -0.45 -24.45 -10.69
C GLU A 363 -1.77 -23.69 -10.90
N MET A 364 -2.78 -24.37 -11.45
CA MET A 364 -4.09 -23.75 -11.72
C MET A 364 -4.85 -23.37 -10.44
N LEU A 365 -4.73 -24.18 -9.37
CA LEU A 365 -5.32 -23.85 -8.07
C LEU A 365 -4.69 -22.59 -7.48
N ASN A 366 -3.36 -22.47 -7.51
CA ASN A 366 -2.67 -21.29 -7.00
C ASN A 366 -2.93 -20.04 -7.86
N ALA A 367 -2.98 -20.18 -9.19
CA ALA A 367 -3.36 -19.09 -10.08
C ALA A 367 -4.79 -18.58 -9.81
N PHE A 368 -5.75 -19.49 -9.55
CA PHE A 368 -7.09 -19.11 -9.14
C PHE A 368 -7.09 -18.38 -7.78
N LYS A 369 -6.43 -18.96 -6.78
CA LYS A 369 -6.28 -18.38 -5.43
C LYS A 369 -5.75 -16.95 -5.51
N ASP A 370 -4.65 -16.73 -6.22
CA ASP A 370 -3.99 -15.43 -6.29
C ASP A 370 -4.85 -14.38 -6.98
N ARG A 371 -5.55 -14.77 -8.06
CA ARG A 371 -6.48 -13.89 -8.78
C ARG A 371 -7.66 -13.50 -7.88
N GLU A 372 -8.28 -14.44 -7.18
CA GLU A 372 -9.41 -14.14 -6.30
C GLU A 372 -8.99 -13.37 -5.05
N LEU A 373 -7.82 -13.66 -4.48
CA LEU A 373 -7.26 -12.91 -3.35
C LEU A 373 -7.06 -11.44 -3.74
N PHE A 374 -6.39 -11.20 -4.87
CA PHE A 374 -6.21 -9.86 -5.41
C PHE A 374 -7.55 -9.16 -5.69
N ARG A 375 -8.53 -9.86 -6.26
CA ARG A 375 -9.86 -9.32 -6.50
C ARG A 375 -10.56 -8.89 -5.21
N ILE A 376 -10.49 -9.70 -4.16
CA ILE A 376 -11.08 -9.39 -2.85
C ILE A 376 -10.40 -8.14 -2.26
N ASP A 377 -9.08 -8.08 -2.30
CA ASP A 377 -8.29 -6.93 -1.83
C ASP A 377 -8.64 -5.65 -2.61
N MET A 378 -8.71 -5.72 -3.95
CA MET A 378 -9.08 -4.57 -4.79
C MET A 378 -10.50 -4.10 -4.53
N ALA A 379 -11.46 -5.04 -4.39
CA ALA A 379 -12.84 -4.69 -4.10
C ALA A 379 -12.97 -4.00 -2.74
N HIS A 380 -12.23 -4.48 -1.73
CA HIS A 380 -12.21 -3.87 -0.40
C HIS A 380 -11.56 -2.48 -0.41
N LEU A 381 -10.51 -2.26 -1.22
CA LEU A 381 -9.88 -0.94 -1.39
C LEU A 381 -10.70 0.05 -2.22
N ALA A 382 -11.47 -0.44 -3.19
CA ALA A 382 -12.26 0.39 -4.07
C ALA A 382 -13.48 0.98 -3.36
N ASP A 383 -14.13 0.21 -2.48
CA ASP A 383 -15.29 0.66 -1.73
C ASP A 383 -14.90 1.21 -0.35
N ARG A 384 -14.95 2.55 -0.26
CA ARG A 384 -14.65 3.34 0.94
C ARG A 384 -15.53 3.02 2.16
N ASN A 385 -16.67 2.39 1.95
CA ASN A 385 -17.65 2.07 2.99
C ASN A 385 -17.71 0.58 3.31
N THR A 386 -16.86 -0.25 2.68
CA THR A 386 -16.84 -1.69 2.93
C THR A 386 -16.60 -1.94 4.40
N ARG A 387 -17.48 -2.74 5.00
CA ARG A 387 -17.31 -3.20 6.37
C ARG A 387 -16.26 -4.30 6.42
N LEU A 388 -15.58 -4.42 7.55
CA LEU A 388 -14.56 -5.45 7.76
C LEU A 388 -15.16 -6.87 7.61
N GLU A 389 -16.39 -7.06 8.07
CA GLU A 389 -17.02 -8.37 8.15
C GLU A 389 -17.20 -9.04 6.76
N PRO A 390 -17.77 -8.37 5.73
CA PRO A 390 -17.78 -8.89 4.35
C PRO A 390 -16.38 -9.24 3.80
N PHE A 391 -15.37 -8.43 4.09
CA PHE A 391 -14.00 -8.68 3.64
C PHE A 391 -13.42 -9.95 4.29
N SER A 392 -13.53 -10.06 5.62
CA SER A 392 -13.12 -11.25 6.36
C SER A 392 -13.85 -12.51 5.91
N LEU A 393 -15.15 -12.38 5.58
CA LEU A 393 -15.98 -13.46 5.07
C LEU A 393 -15.45 -13.97 3.72
N ALA A 394 -15.22 -13.06 2.77
CA ALA A 394 -14.73 -13.40 1.43
C ALA A 394 -13.36 -14.10 1.48
N LEU A 395 -12.44 -13.61 2.30
CA LEU A 395 -11.12 -14.24 2.50
C LEU A 395 -11.24 -15.64 3.10
N SER A 396 -12.11 -15.81 4.10
CA SER A 396 -12.32 -17.10 4.77
C SER A 396 -12.99 -18.11 3.84
N ASP A 397 -13.97 -17.69 3.04
CA ASP A 397 -14.62 -18.56 2.05
C ASP A 397 -13.66 -18.99 0.94
N LEU A 398 -12.78 -18.09 0.48
CA LEU A 398 -11.72 -18.44 -0.46
C LEU A 398 -10.74 -19.45 0.16
N ALA A 399 -10.29 -19.24 1.39
CA ALA A 399 -9.39 -20.15 2.09
C ALA A 399 -10.00 -21.54 2.31
N GLU A 400 -11.28 -21.61 2.73
CA GLU A 400 -12.01 -22.87 2.86
C GLU A 400 -12.13 -23.60 1.52
N LEU A 401 -12.50 -22.89 0.44
CA LEU A 401 -12.64 -23.49 -0.88
C LEU A 401 -11.29 -24.02 -1.42
N VAL A 402 -10.22 -23.25 -1.29
CA VAL A 402 -8.88 -23.66 -1.73
C VAL A 402 -8.40 -24.87 -0.93
N LEU A 403 -8.63 -24.90 0.39
CA LEU A 403 -8.31 -26.05 1.24
C LEU A 403 -9.12 -27.30 0.86
N GLU A 404 -10.41 -27.16 0.56
CA GLU A 404 -11.27 -28.25 0.13
C GLU A 404 -10.74 -28.89 -1.15
N GLU A 405 -10.47 -28.09 -2.18
CA GLU A 405 -9.94 -28.58 -3.46
C GLU A 405 -8.49 -29.09 -3.35
N ALA A 406 -7.63 -28.42 -2.56
CA ALA A 406 -6.27 -28.90 -2.27
C ALA A 406 -6.28 -30.29 -1.63
N CYS A 407 -7.16 -30.51 -0.64
CA CYS A 407 -7.33 -31.81 0.00
C CYS A 407 -7.77 -32.88 -1.00
N HIS A 408 -8.70 -32.55 -1.92
CA HIS A 408 -9.10 -33.46 -2.97
C HIS A 408 -7.93 -33.83 -3.90
N VAL A 409 -7.16 -32.83 -4.36
CA VAL A 409 -5.97 -33.05 -5.22
C VAL A 409 -4.96 -33.97 -4.53
N CYS A 410 -4.60 -33.70 -3.28
CA CYS A 410 -3.61 -34.52 -2.56
C CYS A 410 -4.11 -35.94 -2.26
N VAL A 411 -5.37 -36.10 -1.89
CA VAL A 411 -5.96 -37.44 -1.65
C VAL A 411 -5.98 -38.25 -2.95
N THR A 412 -6.39 -37.65 -4.07
CA THR A 412 -6.37 -38.33 -5.38
C THR A 412 -4.97 -38.78 -5.76
N GLU A 413 -3.96 -37.94 -5.55
CA GLU A 413 -2.57 -38.29 -5.84
C GLU A 413 -2.08 -39.46 -4.99
N LEU A 414 -2.29 -39.43 -3.67
CA LEU A 414 -1.89 -40.51 -2.77
C LEU A 414 -2.66 -41.81 -3.01
N HIS A 415 -3.92 -41.71 -3.44
CA HIS A 415 -4.78 -42.87 -3.67
C HIS A 415 -4.24 -43.80 -4.77
N VAL A 416 -3.50 -43.26 -5.76
CA VAL A 416 -2.94 -44.05 -6.88
C VAL A 416 -2.03 -45.18 -6.37
N GLU A 417 -1.22 -44.88 -5.36
CA GLU A 417 -0.23 -45.81 -4.83
C GLU A 417 -0.72 -46.51 -3.55
N TYR A 418 -1.27 -45.75 -2.60
CA TYR A 418 -1.58 -46.24 -1.26
C TYR A 418 -3.04 -46.65 -1.10
N GLY A 419 -3.93 -46.34 -2.03
CA GLY A 419 -5.36 -46.65 -1.91
C GLY A 419 -6.05 -45.82 -0.82
N THR A 420 -7.00 -46.42 -0.11
CA THR A 420 -7.80 -45.80 0.94
C THR A 420 -7.29 -46.22 2.33
N PRO A 421 -7.02 -45.28 3.26
CA PRO A 421 -6.73 -45.64 4.64
C PRO A 421 -7.96 -46.26 5.30
N ARG A 422 -7.81 -47.44 5.92
CA ARG A 422 -8.87 -48.14 6.65
C ARG A 422 -8.48 -48.32 8.11
N MET A 423 -9.45 -48.19 9.00
CA MET A 423 -9.28 -48.54 10.40
C MET A 423 -9.25 -50.06 10.58
N SER A 424 -8.88 -50.53 11.77
CA SER A 424 -8.90 -51.96 12.14
C SER A 424 -10.26 -52.67 11.97
N ASN A 425 -11.36 -51.91 11.90
CA ASN A 425 -12.72 -52.42 11.61
C ASN A 425 -13.10 -52.31 10.13
N GLU A 426 -12.11 -52.18 9.24
CA GLU A 426 -12.23 -52.08 7.77
C GLU A 426 -12.98 -50.85 7.23
N ARG A 427 -13.55 -50.01 8.10
CA ARG A 427 -14.17 -48.74 7.68
C ARG A 427 -13.10 -47.74 7.25
N PRO A 428 -13.37 -46.90 6.22
CA PRO A 428 -12.45 -45.83 5.84
C PRO A 428 -12.10 -44.94 7.04
N SER A 429 -10.80 -44.75 7.28
CA SER A 429 -10.30 -43.77 8.23
C SER A 429 -10.43 -42.40 7.59
N ARG A 430 -11.23 -41.52 8.20
CA ARG A 430 -11.54 -40.21 7.62
C ARG A 430 -10.52 -39.19 8.07
N PHE A 431 -10.37 -38.12 7.28
CA PHE A 431 -9.51 -36.97 7.55
C PHE A 431 -10.34 -35.69 7.57
N ALA A 432 -10.07 -34.79 8.50
CA ALA A 432 -10.73 -33.49 8.63
C ALA A 432 -9.70 -32.40 8.89
N ILE A 433 -9.95 -31.23 8.30
CA ILE A 433 -9.17 -30.02 8.52
C ILE A 433 -10.04 -29.10 9.38
N CYS A 434 -9.47 -28.62 10.48
CA CYS A 434 -10.14 -27.70 11.41
C CYS A 434 -9.37 -26.37 11.47
N GLY A 435 -10.01 -25.26 11.12
CA GLY A 435 -9.42 -23.92 11.20
C GLY A 435 -9.38 -23.39 12.62
N LEU A 436 -8.35 -22.64 12.96
CA LEU A 436 -8.09 -22.00 14.26
C LEU A 436 -7.89 -20.48 14.09
N GLY A 437 -7.71 -19.79 15.22
CA GLY A 437 -7.44 -18.35 15.31
C GLY A 437 -8.35 -17.51 14.41
N LYS A 438 -7.77 -16.63 13.58
CA LYS A 438 -8.57 -15.72 12.73
C LYS A 438 -9.31 -16.46 11.62
N PHE A 439 -8.73 -17.51 11.07
CA PHE A 439 -9.36 -18.31 10.02
C PHE A 439 -10.58 -19.08 10.54
N GLY A 440 -10.42 -19.80 11.65
CA GLY A 440 -11.50 -20.51 12.34
C GLY A 440 -12.63 -19.59 12.78
N GLY A 441 -12.29 -18.38 13.25
CA GLY A 441 -13.23 -17.31 13.61
C GLY A 441 -13.98 -16.64 12.45
N ARG A 442 -13.57 -16.88 11.19
CA ARG A 442 -14.01 -16.15 9.99
C ARG A 442 -13.72 -14.64 10.07
N GLU A 443 -12.54 -14.33 10.60
CA GLU A 443 -12.05 -12.99 10.92
C GLU A 443 -10.72 -12.72 10.22
N MET A 444 -10.49 -13.30 9.04
CA MET A 444 -9.27 -13.03 8.27
C MET A 444 -9.19 -11.55 7.85
N GLY A 445 -8.00 -11.03 7.70
CA GLY A 445 -7.73 -9.70 7.13
C GLY A 445 -6.54 -9.78 6.17
N TYR A 446 -5.99 -8.64 5.78
CA TYR A 446 -4.76 -8.63 4.96
C TYR A 446 -3.65 -9.41 5.65
N ALA A 447 -2.82 -10.10 4.85
CA ALA A 447 -1.70 -10.92 5.32
C ALA A 447 -2.05 -11.77 6.55
N SER A 448 -3.08 -12.61 6.41
CA SER A 448 -3.46 -13.59 7.44
C SER A 448 -3.00 -14.98 7.02
N ASP A 449 -2.42 -15.69 7.99
CA ASP A 449 -2.17 -17.11 7.91
C ASP A 449 -3.48 -17.91 7.98
N ILE A 450 -3.41 -19.14 7.49
CA ILE A 450 -4.48 -20.14 7.55
C ILE A 450 -4.07 -21.14 8.64
N GLU A 451 -4.43 -20.80 9.87
CA GLU A 451 -4.15 -21.63 11.05
C GLU A 451 -5.06 -22.87 11.04
N VAL A 452 -4.50 -24.08 10.99
CA VAL A 452 -5.28 -25.33 10.88
C VAL A 452 -4.73 -26.47 11.76
N LEU A 453 -5.62 -27.39 12.12
CA LEU A 453 -5.32 -28.71 12.65
C LEU A 453 -5.78 -29.79 11.69
N PHE A 454 -4.95 -30.82 11.54
CA PHE A 454 -5.26 -32.01 10.78
C PHE A 454 -5.61 -33.16 11.73
N VAL A 455 -6.83 -33.69 11.57
CA VAL A 455 -7.37 -34.74 12.44
C VAL A 455 -7.84 -35.91 11.61
N TYR A 456 -7.49 -37.13 12.02
CA TYR A 456 -8.00 -38.38 11.43
C TYR A 456 -8.69 -39.27 12.47
N ASP A 457 -9.48 -40.25 12.04
CA ASP A 457 -10.26 -41.09 12.97
C ASP A 457 -9.38 -41.88 13.95
N GLY A 458 -8.50 -42.75 13.45
CA GLY A 458 -7.75 -43.69 14.29
C GLY A 458 -6.84 -44.61 13.49
N THR A 459 -6.30 -45.63 14.17
CA THR A 459 -5.26 -46.54 13.66
C THR A 459 -5.79 -47.57 12.66
N GLY A 460 -4.92 -48.01 11.76
CA GLY A 460 -5.14 -49.05 10.78
C GLY A 460 -4.15 -48.91 9.62
N VAL A 461 -4.48 -49.47 8.45
CA VAL A 461 -3.59 -49.50 7.28
C VAL A 461 -4.30 -49.12 5.99
N THR A 462 -3.54 -48.76 4.96
CA THR A 462 -4.08 -48.45 3.63
C THR A 462 -4.26 -49.72 2.78
N ASP A 463 -5.23 -49.71 1.85
CA ASP A 463 -5.63 -50.88 1.05
C ASP A 463 -5.08 -50.90 -0.40
N GLY A 464 -4.09 -50.06 -0.72
CA GLY A 464 -3.47 -49.96 -2.04
C GLY A 464 -2.30 -50.90 -2.30
N ARG A 465 -1.51 -50.59 -3.32
CA ARG A 465 -0.35 -51.38 -3.77
C ARG A 465 0.72 -51.44 -2.69
N THR A 466 1.00 -50.29 -2.09
CA THR A 466 1.87 -50.18 -0.93
C THR A 466 1.02 -49.88 0.30
N SER A 467 1.11 -50.74 1.31
CA SER A 467 0.43 -50.55 2.59
C SER A 467 1.22 -49.58 3.47
N LEU A 468 0.53 -48.57 4.00
CA LEU A 468 1.03 -47.66 5.01
C LEU A 468 0.15 -47.71 6.25
N GLU A 469 0.73 -47.47 7.42
CA GLU A 469 -0.04 -47.12 8.61
C GLU A 469 -0.84 -45.83 8.36
N THR A 470 -2.05 -45.72 8.91
CA THR A 470 -2.88 -44.51 8.73
C THR A 470 -2.18 -43.25 9.23
N SER A 471 -1.40 -43.35 10.30
CA SER A 471 -0.61 -42.22 10.82
C SER A 471 0.40 -41.72 9.80
N GLU A 472 1.09 -42.63 9.11
CA GLU A 472 2.06 -42.29 8.06
C GLU A 472 1.37 -41.75 6.81
N TYR A 473 0.26 -42.35 6.38
CA TYR A 473 -0.53 -41.84 5.26
C TYR A 473 -1.00 -40.40 5.50
N PHE A 474 -1.55 -40.10 6.68
CA PHE A 474 -2.04 -38.75 6.99
C PHE A 474 -0.92 -37.76 7.28
N GLU A 475 0.25 -38.21 7.74
CA GLU A 475 1.46 -37.40 7.78
C GLU A 475 1.87 -36.97 6.37
N ARG A 476 1.95 -37.92 5.42
CA ARG A 476 2.26 -37.62 4.00
C ARG A 476 1.21 -36.71 3.36
N LEU A 477 -0.08 -36.96 3.60
CA LEU A 477 -1.17 -36.08 3.13
C LEU A 477 -1.01 -34.65 3.67
N SER A 478 -0.70 -34.52 4.96
CA SER A 478 -0.50 -33.21 5.59
C SER A 478 0.72 -32.50 5.03
N GLN A 479 1.83 -33.21 4.80
CA GLN A 479 3.02 -32.66 4.14
C GLN A 479 2.68 -32.19 2.73
N MET A 480 1.94 -32.98 1.94
CA MET A 480 1.52 -32.56 0.59
C MET A 480 0.63 -31.31 0.64
N LEU A 481 -0.31 -31.24 1.58
CA LEU A 481 -1.16 -30.06 1.78
C LEU A 481 -0.35 -28.79 2.05
N LEU A 482 0.70 -28.88 2.87
CA LEU A 482 1.60 -27.74 3.13
C LEU A 482 2.34 -27.24 1.87
N HIS A 483 2.53 -28.09 0.87
CA HIS A 483 3.28 -27.76 -0.35
C HIS A 483 2.39 -27.50 -1.58
N VAL A 484 1.13 -27.95 -1.57
CA VAL A 484 0.20 -27.75 -2.70
C VAL A 484 -0.33 -26.31 -2.74
N ILE A 485 -0.55 -25.69 -1.58
CA ILE A 485 -0.93 -24.28 -1.47
C ILE A 485 0.35 -23.45 -1.31
N GLU A 486 0.66 -22.64 -2.31
CA GLU A 486 1.86 -21.80 -2.32
C GLU A 486 1.55 -20.39 -1.83
N ALA A 487 2.27 -19.95 -0.81
CA ALA A 487 2.26 -18.57 -0.36
C ALA A 487 3.35 -17.79 -1.11
N LYS A 488 2.98 -16.68 -1.77
CA LYS A 488 3.97 -15.83 -2.48
C LYS A 488 4.95 -15.14 -1.52
N GLN A 489 4.52 -14.92 -0.28
CA GLN A 489 5.32 -14.35 0.81
C GLN A 489 4.91 -15.00 2.14
N GLU A 490 5.83 -15.01 3.10
CA GLU A 490 5.53 -15.44 4.47
C GLU A 490 4.38 -14.59 5.06
N GLY A 491 3.40 -15.25 5.67
CA GLY A 491 2.30 -14.56 6.35
C GLY A 491 1.06 -14.30 5.48
N ILE A 492 1.06 -14.65 4.18
CA ILE A 492 -0.10 -14.46 3.30
C ILE A 492 -0.60 -15.81 2.80
N PHE A 493 -1.80 -16.21 3.25
CA PHE A 493 -2.44 -17.45 2.77
C PHE A 493 -1.55 -18.69 2.99
N HIS A 494 -0.66 -18.63 3.98
CA HIS A 494 0.25 -19.70 4.36
C HIS A 494 -0.43 -20.62 5.37
N LEU A 495 -0.25 -21.93 5.24
CA LEU A 495 -0.79 -22.90 6.21
C LEU A 495 0.06 -22.92 7.47
N ASP A 496 -0.53 -22.52 8.60
CA ASP A 496 0.11 -22.56 9.90
C ASP A 496 -0.46 -23.71 10.74
N VAL A 497 0.40 -24.68 11.05
CA VAL A 497 0.08 -25.90 11.81
C VAL A 497 0.77 -25.92 13.19
N ARG A 498 1.28 -24.78 13.67
CA ARG A 498 2.04 -24.70 14.93
C ARG A 498 1.19 -24.93 16.18
N LEU A 499 -0.12 -24.74 16.08
CA LEU A 499 -1.07 -24.93 17.20
C LEU A 499 -1.48 -26.38 17.44
N ARG A 500 -0.89 -27.34 16.72
CA ARG A 500 -1.18 -28.77 16.88
C ARG A 500 -0.66 -29.34 18.20
N PRO A 501 -1.23 -30.47 18.68
CA PRO A 501 -0.75 -31.16 19.87
C PRO A 501 0.77 -31.35 19.85
N HIS A 502 1.43 -31.03 20.98
CA HIS A 502 2.88 -31.10 21.16
C HIS A 502 3.71 -30.15 20.26
N GLY A 503 3.06 -29.24 19.52
CA GLY A 503 3.67 -28.14 18.79
C GLY A 503 4.53 -28.54 17.59
N GLY A 504 5.53 -27.71 17.25
CA GLY A 504 6.30 -27.79 16.01
C GLY A 504 7.12 -29.06 15.77
N LYS A 505 7.34 -29.89 16.80
CA LYS A 505 8.18 -31.11 16.74
C LYS A 505 7.38 -32.42 16.65
N SER A 506 6.05 -32.34 16.59
CA SER A 506 5.17 -33.52 16.47
C SER A 506 4.71 -33.76 15.04
N THR A 507 4.05 -34.91 14.83
CA THR A 507 3.35 -35.23 13.59
C THR A 507 2.39 -34.11 13.21
N LEU A 508 2.27 -33.86 11.91
CA LEU A 508 1.40 -32.81 11.37
C LEU A 508 -0.08 -33.14 11.56
N ALA A 509 -0.43 -34.43 11.54
CA ALA A 509 -1.77 -34.93 11.81
C ALA A 509 -1.85 -35.67 13.15
N SER A 510 -2.96 -35.49 13.86
CA SER A 510 -3.27 -36.19 15.11
C SER A 510 -4.50 -37.08 14.94
N SER A 511 -4.53 -38.24 15.59
CA SER A 511 -5.77 -39.01 15.68
C SER A 511 -6.77 -38.28 16.58
N PHE A 512 -8.06 -38.54 16.38
CA PHE A 512 -9.12 -38.01 17.22
C PHE A 512 -8.89 -38.36 18.70
N ASP A 513 -8.44 -39.58 18.99
CA ASP A 513 -8.19 -40.04 20.35
C ASP A 513 -6.96 -39.38 20.99
N GLU A 514 -5.90 -39.11 20.22
CA GLU A 514 -4.75 -38.34 20.72
C GLU A 514 -5.17 -36.91 21.05
N MET A 515 -5.95 -36.27 20.17
CA MET A 515 -6.48 -34.93 20.42
C MET A 515 -7.32 -34.90 21.70
N ALA A 516 -8.20 -35.89 21.91
CA ALA A 516 -9.01 -36.01 23.12
C ALA A 516 -8.16 -36.17 24.38
N ARG A 517 -7.10 -36.99 24.34
CA ARG A 517 -6.18 -37.19 25.47
C ARG A 517 -5.32 -35.95 25.74
N TYR A 518 -4.80 -35.30 24.70
CA TYR A 518 -3.92 -34.13 24.82
C TYR A 518 -4.61 -32.94 25.47
N TYR A 519 -5.80 -32.59 24.97
CA TYR A 519 -6.56 -31.43 25.44
C TYR A 519 -7.48 -31.73 26.62
N ALA A 520 -7.56 -32.99 27.08
CA ALA A 520 -8.24 -33.34 28.33
C ALA A 520 -7.76 -32.44 29.48
N ARG A 521 -8.62 -32.26 30.49
CA ARG A 521 -8.28 -31.41 31.64
C ARG A 521 -7.06 -31.90 32.43
N SER A 522 -6.87 -33.23 32.50
CA SER A 522 -5.68 -33.88 33.05
C SER A 522 -4.57 -34.11 32.01
N GLY A 523 -4.81 -33.69 30.77
CA GLY A 523 -3.86 -33.83 29.67
C GLY A 523 -2.75 -32.78 29.72
N PRO A 524 -1.71 -32.94 28.88
CA PRO A 524 -0.53 -32.09 28.85
C PRO A 524 -0.76 -30.69 28.29
N ALA A 525 -1.88 -30.40 27.62
CA ALA A 525 -2.13 -29.09 27.03
C ALA A 525 -2.12 -27.96 28.08
N ALA A 526 -1.49 -26.84 27.75
CA ALA A 526 -1.54 -25.63 28.56
C ALA A 526 -2.91 -24.93 28.47
N ALA A 527 -3.20 -24.05 29.43
CA ALA A 527 -4.47 -23.32 29.45
C ALA A 527 -4.71 -22.47 28.18
N PHE A 528 -3.66 -21.84 27.65
CA PHE A 528 -3.76 -21.03 26.43
C PHE A 528 -4.02 -21.88 25.17
N GLU A 529 -3.54 -23.12 25.14
CA GLU A 529 -3.80 -24.03 24.02
C GLU A 529 -5.27 -24.46 24.00
N ARG A 530 -5.85 -24.75 25.18
CA ARG A 530 -7.30 -24.97 25.32
C ARG A 530 -8.11 -23.73 24.97
N GLN A 531 -7.64 -22.54 25.36
CA GLN A 531 -8.29 -21.27 24.98
C GLN A 531 -8.31 -21.09 23.46
N ALA A 532 -7.22 -21.44 22.74
CA ALA A 532 -7.17 -21.36 21.28
C ALA A 532 -8.25 -22.22 20.59
N LEU A 533 -8.67 -23.32 21.21
CA LEU A 533 -9.74 -24.18 20.70
C LEU A 533 -11.10 -23.46 20.58
N ILE A 534 -11.33 -22.31 21.24
CA ILE A 534 -12.55 -21.50 21.05
C ILE A 534 -12.76 -21.18 19.56
N LYS A 535 -11.67 -20.94 18.84
CA LYS A 535 -11.70 -20.62 17.41
C LYS A 535 -11.78 -21.85 16.51
N LEU A 536 -11.63 -23.06 17.06
CA LEU A 536 -11.58 -24.29 16.28
C LEU A 536 -12.91 -24.53 15.57
N ARG A 537 -12.91 -24.74 14.26
CA ARG A 537 -14.09 -25.06 13.45
C ARG A 537 -13.72 -25.96 12.28
N TRP A 538 -14.59 -26.88 11.89
CA TRP A 538 -14.41 -27.66 10.65
C TRP A 538 -14.45 -26.74 9.42
N VAL A 539 -13.46 -26.90 8.54
CA VAL A 539 -13.28 -26.06 7.34
C VAL A 539 -13.18 -26.85 6.04
N ALA A 540 -12.63 -28.07 6.08
CA ALA A 540 -12.47 -28.92 4.91
C ALA A 540 -12.29 -30.40 5.29
N GLY A 541 -12.30 -31.29 4.29
CA GLY A 541 -12.26 -32.74 4.49
C GLY A 541 -13.59 -33.31 4.99
N HIS A 542 -13.54 -34.44 5.69
CA HIS A 542 -14.74 -35.21 6.03
C HIS A 542 -15.57 -34.55 7.14
N ARG A 543 -16.74 -34.01 6.76
CA ARG A 543 -17.66 -33.28 7.65
C ARG A 543 -18.02 -34.00 8.95
N THR A 544 -18.36 -35.29 8.91
CA THR A 544 -18.76 -36.02 10.14
C THR A 544 -17.66 -36.08 11.19
N LEU A 545 -16.39 -36.24 10.79
CA LEU A 545 -15.26 -36.20 11.71
C LEU A 545 -15.06 -34.79 12.23
N GLY A 546 -15.10 -33.77 11.36
CA GLY A 546 -15.03 -32.36 11.77
C GLY A 546 -16.07 -32.00 12.84
N MET A 547 -17.33 -32.39 12.63
CA MET A 547 -18.40 -32.18 13.63
C MET A 547 -18.13 -32.91 14.95
N ARG A 548 -17.46 -34.08 14.93
CA ARG A 548 -17.04 -34.76 16.17
C ARG A 548 -15.95 -33.97 16.89
N VAL A 549 -14.99 -33.41 16.15
CA VAL A 549 -13.93 -32.55 16.71
C VAL A 549 -14.53 -31.30 17.34
N GLU A 550 -15.51 -30.66 16.70
CA GLU A 550 -16.20 -29.49 17.27
C GLU A 550 -16.97 -29.81 18.55
N ARG A 551 -17.60 -30.99 18.64
CA ARG A 551 -18.26 -31.44 19.88
C ARG A 551 -17.24 -31.71 20.98
N LEU A 552 -16.09 -32.30 20.65
CA LEU A 552 -15.00 -32.50 21.59
C LEU A 552 -14.47 -31.16 22.10
N ARG A 553 -14.20 -30.20 21.21
CA ARG A 553 -13.90 -28.80 21.57
C ARG A 553 -14.91 -28.27 22.58
N ASP A 554 -16.20 -28.38 22.29
CA ASP A 554 -17.23 -27.84 23.17
C ASP A 554 -17.21 -28.47 24.57
N ALA A 555 -17.03 -29.79 24.64
CA ALA A 555 -16.95 -30.51 25.90
C ALA A 555 -15.71 -30.15 26.73
N LEU A 556 -14.59 -29.85 26.06
CA LEU A 556 -13.32 -29.51 26.71
C LEU A 556 -13.27 -28.04 27.17
N VAL A 557 -13.75 -27.12 26.32
CA VAL A 557 -13.64 -25.67 26.54
C VAL A 557 -14.76 -25.15 27.44
N TYR A 558 -16.00 -25.61 27.23
CA TYR A 558 -17.20 -25.07 27.88
C TYR A 558 -17.75 -26.00 28.96
N SER A 559 -16.87 -26.39 29.89
CA SER A 559 -17.22 -27.25 31.03
C SER A 559 -17.70 -26.43 32.24
N GLU A 560 -18.30 -27.09 33.24
CA GLU A 560 -18.65 -26.44 34.53
C GLU A 560 -17.46 -26.29 35.48
N ALA A 561 -16.28 -26.78 35.11
CA ALA A 561 -15.08 -26.64 35.93
C ALA A 561 -14.65 -25.17 36.04
N SER A 562 -14.06 -24.80 37.19
CA SER A 562 -13.55 -23.44 37.41
C SER A 562 -12.39 -23.13 36.44
N PHE A 563 -12.47 -21.99 35.76
CA PHE A 563 -11.38 -21.45 34.94
C PHE A 563 -10.39 -20.66 35.81
N ASP A 564 -9.11 -21.00 35.73
CA ASP A 564 -8.05 -20.24 36.42
C ASP A 564 -7.75 -18.93 35.68
N ILE A 565 -8.60 -17.94 35.93
CA ILE A 565 -8.45 -16.60 35.35
C ILE A 565 -7.14 -15.93 35.80
N LYS A 566 -6.62 -16.24 36.99
CA LYS A 566 -5.38 -15.63 37.50
C LYS A 566 -4.20 -16.06 36.65
N ALA A 567 -4.04 -17.37 36.42
CA ALA A 567 -2.99 -17.89 35.54
C ALA A 567 -3.11 -17.33 34.10
N ALA A 568 -4.34 -17.19 33.59
CA ALA A 568 -4.57 -16.61 32.27
C ALA A 568 -4.13 -15.13 32.19
N LEU A 569 -4.40 -14.33 33.22
CA LEU A 569 -3.97 -12.94 33.31
C LEU A 569 -2.45 -12.78 33.46
N GLU A 570 -1.80 -13.67 34.21
CA GLU A 570 -0.34 -13.72 34.34
C GLU A 570 0.34 -14.05 33.01
N LEU A 571 -0.20 -15.03 32.26
CA LEU A 571 0.27 -15.36 30.93
C LEU A 571 0.10 -14.18 29.96
N ARG A 572 -1.04 -13.50 29.99
CA ARG A 572 -1.29 -12.30 29.18
C ARG A 572 -0.30 -11.17 29.51
N ALA A 573 0.03 -10.99 30.79
CA ALA A 573 1.01 -9.99 31.22
C ALA A 573 2.42 -10.33 30.69
N ARG A 574 2.85 -11.60 30.79
CA ARG A 574 4.11 -12.07 30.19
C ARG A 574 4.16 -11.85 28.69
N GLN A 575 3.10 -12.25 27.97
CA GLN A 575 2.99 -12.06 26.53
C GLN A 575 3.12 -10.57 26.14
N SER A 576 2.58 -9.65 26.94
CA SER A 576 2.75 -8.22 26.71
C SER A 576 4.20 -7.77 26.87
N ALA A 577 4.89 -8.25 27.91
CA ALA A 577 6.26 -7.86 28.23
C ALA A 577 7.29 -8.42 27.23
N GLU A 578 7.01 -9.60 26.66
CA GLU A 578 7.90 -10.27 25.69
C GLU A 578 7.74 -9.73 24.25
N LEU A 579 6.54 -9.29 23.87
CA LEU A 579 6.22 -8.92 22.47
C LEU A 579 6.13 -7.42 22.21
N VAL A 580 6.33 -6.58 23.22
CA VAL A 580 6.21 -5.11 23.11
C VAL A 580 7.45 -4.44 23.70
N GLY A 581 8.16 -3.65 22.90
CA GLY A 581 9.29 -2.85 23.39
C GLY A 581 8.87 -1.78 24.39
N LEU A 582 9.79 -1.37 25.28
CA LEU A 582 9.52 -0.45 26.41
C LEU A 582 8.91 0.90 26.01
N SER A 583 9.16 1.38 24.79
CA SER A 583 8.68 2.66 24.26
C SER A 583 7.79 2.50 23.02
N GLU A 584 7.32 1.29 22.75
CA GLU A 584 6.55 0.94 21.56
C GLU A 584 5.07 0.76 21.88
N VAL A 585 4.22 1.12 20.92
CA VAL A 585 2.79 0.83 20.97
C VAL A 585 2.47 -0.21 19.91
N ASN A 586 2.36 -1.47 20.33
CA ASN A 586 1.91 -2.55 19.47
C ASN A 586 0.38 -2.63 19.49
N VAL A 587 -0.27 -2.39 18.34
CA VAL A 587 -1.74 -2.33 18.21
C VAL A 587 -2.42 -3.64 18.64
N LYS A 588 -1.70 -4.77 18.55
CA LYS A 588 -2.21 -6.09 18.91
C LYS A 588 -1.95 -6.43 20.37
N PHE A 589 -0.72 -6.27 20.83
CA PHE A 589 -0.24 -6.85 22.10
C PHE A 589 -0.07 -5.86 23.25
N SER A 590 -0.02 -4.55 22.99
CA SER A 590 0.03 -3.55 24.07
C SER A 590 -1.25 -3.56 24.91
N PRO A 591 -1.21 -3.05 26.15
CA PRO A 591 -2.42 -2.89 26.97
C PRO A 591 -3.50 -2.10 26.22
N GLY A 592 -4.72 -2.62 26.20
CA GLY A 592 -5.84 -2.06 25.43
C GLY A 592 -5.83 -2.38 23.94
N GLY A 593 -4.84 -3.15 23.47
CA GLY A 593 -4.74 -3.61 22.09
C GLY A 593 -5.74 -4.72 21.75
N LEU A 594 -5.68 -5.20 20.51
CA LEU A 594 -6.64 -6.17 19.96
C LEU A 594 -6.77 -7.44 20.82
N VAL A 595 -5.65 -7.96 21.33
CA VAL A 595 -5.64 -9.20 22.12
C VAL A 595 -6.39 -9.07 23.44
N ASP A 596 -6.42 -7.87 24.06
CA ASP A 596 -7.20 -7.67 25.29
C ASP A 596 -8.70 -7.85 25.01
N ILE A 597 -9.19 -7.38 23.86
CA ILE A 597 -10.58 -7.59 23.45
C ILE A 597 -10.85 -9.08 23.18
N GLU A 598 -9.99 -9.71 22.37
CA GLU A 598 -10.12 -11.12 22.02
C GLU A 598 -10.12 -12.01 23.27
N TYR A 599 -9.19 -11.78 24.20
CA TYR A 599 -9.09 -12.54 25.44
C TYR A 599 -10.23 -12.23 26.39
N ALA A 600 -10.67 -10.98 26.51
CA ALA A 600 -11.83 -10.67 27.35
C ALA A 600 -13.08 -11.45 26.91
N VAL A 601 -13.34 -11.46 25.60
CA VAL A 601 -14.46 -12.21 25.03
C VAL A 601 -14.26 -13.71 25.26
N GLN A 602 -13.09 -14.25 24.96
CA GLN A 602 -12.77 -15.67 25.14
C GLN A 602 -12.86 -16.13 26.60
N TYR A 603 -12.37 -15.34 27.56
CA TYR A 603 -12.48 -15.65 28.99
C TYR A 603 -13.94 -15.73 29.42
N LEU A 604 -14.77 -14.78 28.97
CA LEU A 604 -16.21 -14.83 29.25
C LEU A 604 -16.89 -16.02 28.56
N GLN A 605 -16.46 -16.40 27.35
CA GLN A 605 -16.94 -17.61 26.68
C GLN A 605 -16.59 -18.88 27.48
N ILE A 606 -15.36 -19.01 27.98
CA ILE A 606 -14.95 -20.16 28.82
C ILE A 606 -15.77 -20.20 30.10
N MET A 607 -15.85 -19.07 30.82
CA MET A 607 -16.52 -19.00 32.13
C MET A 607 -18.03 -19.23 32.06
N HIS A 608 -18.69 -18.89 30.95
CA HIS A 608 -20.15 -18.87 30.86
C HIS A 608 -20.72 -19.78 29.75
N GLY A 609 -19.90 -20.31 28.85
CA GLY A 609 -20.34 -21.07 27.68
C GLY A 609 -20.97 -22.42 28.02
N SER A 610 -20.71 -22.98 29.20
CA SER A 610 -21.39 -24.18 29.71
C SER A 610 -22.90 -23.93 29.86
N ARG A 611 -23.27 -22.79 30.44
CA ARG A 611 -24.66 -22.36 30.71
C ARG A 611 -25.33 -21.62 29.55
N HIS A 612 -24.55 -21.00 28.68
CA HIS A 612 -25.06 -20.23 27.54
C HIS A 612 -24.50 -20.77 26.22
N PRO A 613 -25.19 -21.73 25.56
CA PRO A 613 -24.73 -22.33 24.30
C PRO A 613 -24.49 -21.33 23.17
N GLY A 614 -25.20 -20.19 23.17
CA GLY A 614 -24.97 -19.11 22.20
C GLY A 614 -23.58 -18.48 22.26
N LEU A 615 -22.83 -18.67 23.37
CA LEU A 615 -21.44 -18.24 23.50
C LEU A 615 -20.45 -19.19 22.83
N ARG A 616 -20.86 -20.39 22.40
CA ARG A 616 -19.98 -21.40 21.78
C ARG A 616 -19.76 -21.12 20.29
N THR A 617 -19.47 -19.86 19.97
CA THR A 617 -19.20 -19.40 18.61
C THR A 617 -17.73 -19.01 18.46
N PRO A 618 -17.07 -19.36 17.34
CA PRO A 618 -15.69 -18.95 17.11
C PRO A 618 -15.57 -17.48 16.70
N THR A 619 -16.67 -16.81 16.31
CA THR A 619 -16.63 -15.41 15.86
C THR A 619 -16.80 -14.44 17.04
N THR A 620 -15.84 -13.54 17.22
CA THR A 620 -15.74 -12.56 18.32
C THR A 620 -16.94 -11.63 18.35
N LEU A 621 -17.35 -11.07 17.20
CA LEU A 621 -18.51 -10.18 17.13
C LEU A 621 -19.83 -10.90 17.44
N ALA A 622 -19.94 -12.17 17.04
CA ALA A 622 -21.10 -12.99 17.40
C ALA A 622 -21.10 -13.30 18.91
N ALA A 623 -19.93 -13.59 19.49
CA ALA A 623 -19.77 -13.80 20.92
C ALA A 623 -20.11 -12.54 21.73
N LEU A 624 -19.71 -11.34 21.29
CA LEU A 624 -20.10 -10.07 21.93
C LEU A 624 -21.64 -9.91 21.97
N SER A 625 -22.31 -10.13 20.84
CA SER A 625 -23.78 -10.08 20.79
C SER A 625 -24.43 -11.13 21.71
N ALA A 626 -23.87 -12.33 21.76
CA ALA A 626 -24.36 -13.39 22.65
C ALA A 626 -24.13 -13.09 24.13
N LEU A 627 -22.98 -12.49 24.49
CA LEU A 627 -22.69 -12.01 25.85
C LEU A 627 -23.68 -10.94 26.29
N ARG A 628 -24.02 -10.01 25.40
CA ARG A 628 -25.05 -8.99 25.67
C ARG A 628 -26.42 -9.63 25.89
N LYS A 629 -26.85 -10.54 25.01
CA LYS A 629 -28.13 -11.26 25.12
C LYS A 629 -28.24 -12.09 26.41
N ALA A 630 -27.12 -12.64 26.89
CA ALA A 630 -27.04 -13.38 28.14
C ALA A 630 -27.01 -12.48 29.39
N GLY A 631 -27.00 -11.15 29.24
CA GLY A 631 -26.90 -10.21 30.37
C GLY A 631 -25.50 -10.14 31.00
N LEU A 632 -24.49 -10.74 30.36
CA LEU A 632 -23.10 -10.77 30.86
C LEU A 632 -22.33 -9.49 30.54
N LEU A 633 -22.81 -8.73 29.55
CA LEU A 633 -22.38 -7.38 29.21
C LEU A 633 -23.58 -6.41 29.20
N SER A 634 -23.36 -5.20 29.66
CA SER A 634 -24.24 -4.04 29.42
C SER A 634 -24.21 -3.64 27.93
N ALA A 635 -25.17 -2.82 27.50
CA ALA A 635 -25.20 -2.33 26.12
C ALA A 635 -23.96 -1.47 25.81
N ALA A 636 -23.54 -0.63 26.76
CA ALA A 636 -22.37 0.23 26.62
C ALA A 636 -21.06 -0.58 26.50
N GLU A 637 -20.92 -1.68 27.26
CA GLU A 637 -19.75 -2.55 27.16
C GLU A 637 -19.70 -3.29 25.82
N GLU A 638 -20.84 -3.81 25.33
CA GLU A 638 -20.88 -4.45 24.01
C GLU A 638 -20.50 -3.46 22.90
N THR A 639 -21.11 -2.27 22.87
CA THR A 639 -20.81 -1.24 21.89
C THR A 639 -19.34 -0.82 21.95
N GLY A 640 -18.81 -0.53 23.15
CA GLY A 640 -17.42 -0.11 23.28
C GLY A 640 -16.40 -1.19 22.86
N LEU A 641 -16.67 -2.47 23.16
CA LEU A 641 -15.82 -3.59 22.71
C LEU A 641 -15.93 -3.79 21.20
N ARG A 642 -17.14 -3.73 20.65
CA ARG A 642 -17.39 -3.85 19.21
C ARG A 642 -16.66 -2.76 18.43
N ASP A 643 -16.83 -1.50 18.84
CA ASP A 643 -16.26 -0.35 18.13
C ASP A 643 -14.74 -0.36 18.22
N SER A 644 -14.19 -0.68 19.40
CA SER A 644 -12.74 -0.83 19.60
C SER A 644 -12.16 -2.00 18.81
N TYR A 645 -12.86 -3.14 18.74
CA TYR A 645 -12.45 -4.29 17.92
C TYR A 645 -12.37 -3.90 16.44
N LEU A 646 -13.45 -3.34 15.89
CA LEU A 646 -13.52 -2.94 14.49
C LEU A 646 -12.48 -1.86 14.16
N PHE A 647 -12.27 -0.89 15.06
CA PHE A 647 -11.26 0.14 14.89
C PHE A 647 -9.84 -0.43 14.86
N LEU A 648 -9.45 -1.21 15.87
CA LEU A 648 -8.10 -1.79 15.96
C LEU A 648 -7.83 -2.76 14.80
N ARG A 649 -8.85 -3.49 14.35
CA ARG A 649 -8.76 -4.32 13.14
C ARG A 649 -8.49 -3.49 11.89
N ARG A 650 -9.21 -2.39 11.68
CA ARG A 650 -8.95 -1.47 10.55
C ARG A 650 -7.53 -0.91 10.60
N VAL A 651 -7.03 -0.53 11.77
CA VAL A 651 -5.65 -0.04 11.95
C VAL A 651 -4.64 -1.11 11.55
N ILE A 652 -4.80 -2.34 12.07
CA ILE A 652 -3.92 -3.46 11.73
C ILE A 652 -3.96 -3.77 10.22
N ASP A 653 -5.14 -3.82 9.63
CA ASP A 653 -5.32 -4.08 8.20
C ASP A 653 -4.66 -2.97 7.34
N ALA A 654 -4.81 -1.70 7.75
CA ALA A 654 -4.16 -0.56 7.11
C ALA A 654 -2.62 -0.55 7.25
N MET A 655 -2.06 -1.18 8.28
CA MET A 655 -0.62 -1.35 8.42
C MET A 655 -0.10 -2.53 7.57
N ARG A 656 -0.81 -3.66 7.60
CA ARG A 656 -0.43 -4.90 6.90
C ARG A 656 -0.45 -4.75 5.39
N ILE A 657 -1.45 -4.05 4.85
CA ILE A 657 -1.58 -3.90 3.39
C ILE A 657 -0.37 -3.18 2.76
N VAL A 658 0.30 -2.29 3.49
CA VAL A 658 1.48 -1.57 2.97
C VAL A 658 2.66 -2.50 2.77
N ARG A 659 2.89 -3.36 3.75
CA ARG A 659 4.10 -4.17 3.89
C ARG A 659 3.97 -5.55 3.26
N GLY A 660 2.75 -5.96 2.92
CA GLY A 660 2.47 -7.28 2.38
C GLY A 660 2.70 -8.42 3.36
N ASN A 661 2.79 -8.17 4.67
CA ASN A 661 3.06 -9.23 5.62
C ASN A 661 2.43 -8.97 7.00
N ALA A 662 2.44 -10.02 7.83
CA ALA A 662 1.85 -10.01 9.16
C ALA A 662 2.78 -9.44 10.25
N ARG A 663 4.03 -9.10 9.91
CA ARG A 663 5.08 -8.71 10.85
C ARG A 663 4.97 -7.23 11.22
N ASP A 664 5.44 -6.96 12.44
CA ASP A 664 5.53 -5.63 13.05
C ASP A 664 4.22 -4.82 13.04
N LEU A 665 3.51 -4.90 14.16
CA LEU A 665 2.30 -4.11 14.45
C LEU A 665 2.60 -2.98 15.44
N VAL A 666 3.86 -2.57 15.54
CA VAL A 666 4.26 -1.36 16.26
C VAL A 666 3.81 -0.15 15.45
N LEU A 667 3.06 0.74 16.08
CA LEU A 667 2.66 1.98 15.45
C LEU A 667 3.89 2.78 15.05
N PRO A 668 3.88 3.39 13.85
CA PRO A 668 4.87 4.40 13.54
C PRO A 668 4.83 5.52 14.58
N ARG A 669 5.95 6.22 14.74
CA ARG A 669 6.02 7.34 15.69
C ARG A 669 4.94 8.36 15.35
N LEU A 670 4.29 8.91 16.38
CA LEU A 670 3.12 9.79 16.21
C LEU A 670 3.46 11.09 15.46
N ASP A 671 4.72 11.51 15.50
CA ASP A 671 5.28 12.67 14.81
C ASP A 671 5.78 12.36 13.40
N SER A 672 5.71 11.11 12.94
CA SER A 672 6.26 10.69 11.65
C SER A 672 5.26 10.76 10.50
N GLU A 673 5.80 10.76 9.29
CA GLU A 673 5.02 10.74 8.05
C GLU A 673 4.26 9.43 7.88
N GLU A 674 4.87 8.31 8.27
CA GLU A 674 4.23 7.01 8.18
C GLU A 674 2.94 6.95 9.01
N PHE A 675 2.90 7.64 10.17
CA PHE A 675 1.69 7.77 10.97
C PHE A 675 0.66 8.68 10.29
N THR A 676 1.10 9.75 9.62
CA THR A 676 0.22 10.61 8.80
C THR A 676 -0.37 9.84 7.62
N PHE A 677 0.42 9.06 6.90
CA PHE A 677 -0.05 8.20 5.80
C PHE A 677 -0.99 7.09 6.31
N LEU A 678 -0.74 6.54 7.50
CA LEU A 678 -1.67 5.62 8.16
C LEU A 678 -3.03 6.30 8.43
N ALA A 679 -3.04 7.52 8.97
CA ALA A 679 -4.26 8.31 9.15
C ALA A 679 -5.02 8.51 7.83
N ARG A 680 -4.31 8.91 6.77
CA ARG A 680 -4.92 9.10 5.45
C ARG A 680 -5.50 7.80 4.89
N ARG A 681 -4.80 6.67 5.03
CA ARG A 681 -5.27 5.35 4.61
C ARG A 681 -6.52 4.90 5.36
N LEU A 682 -6.62 5.26 6.64
CA LEU A 682 -7.80 5.01 7.48
C LEU A 682 -8.96 5.99 7.22
N GLY A 683 -8.82 6.90 6.24
CA GLY A 683 -9.87 7.84 5.85
C GLY A 683 -9.95 9.09 6.71
N TYR A 684 -8.93 9.40 7.52
CA TYR A 684 -8.85 10.64 8.30
C TYR A 684 -8.48 11.83 7.40
N HIS A 685 -9.37 12.17 6.47
CA HIS A 685 -9.20 13.29 5.56
C HIS A 685 -9.56 14.62 6.24
N ALA A 686 -8.67 15.60 6.11
CA ALA A 686 -8.87 16.96 6.57
C ALA A 686 -8.10 17.93 5.65
N PRO A 687 -8.47 19.22 5.57
CA PRO A 687 -7.75 20.21 4.77
C PRO A 687 -6.26 20.31 5.15
N ARG A 688 -5.94 20.15 6.43
CA ARG A 688 -4.55 19.98 6.89
C ARG A 688 -4.37 18.58 7.45
N TRP A 689 -3.34 17.88 6.99
CA TRP A 689 -3.07 16.50 7.39
C TRP A 689 -2.89 16.33 8.89
N SER A 690 -2.22 17.29 9.54
CA SER A 690 -2.02 17.32 10.99
C SER A 690 -3.33 17.22 11.78
N ILE A 691 -4.44 17.73 11.25
CA ILE A 691 -5.77 17.62 11.89
C ILE A 691 -6.26 16.16 11.85
N GLY A 692 -6.11 15.50 10.69
CA GLY A 692 -6.46 14.09 10.51
C GLY A 692 -5.57 13.18 11.37
N THR A 693 -4.27 13.42 11.35
CA THR A 693 -3.28 12.72 12.19
C THR A 693 -3.60 12.86 13.68
N ALA A 694 -3.86 14.07 14.15
CA ALA A 694 -4.23 14.32 15.55
C ALA A 694 -5.56 13.64 15.92
N LYS A 695 -6.51 13.54 14.98
CA LYS A 695 -7.78 12.81 15.21
C LYS A 695 -7.53 11.31 15.32
N LEU A 696 -6.70 10.70 14.45
CA LEU A 696 -6.33 9.28 14.58
C LEU A 696 -5.65 9.03 15.94
N GLN A 697 -4.73 9.89 16.35
CA GLN A 697 -4.06 9.77 17.65
C GLN A 697 -5.06 9.78 18.82
N ARG A 698 -6.06 10.67 18.79
CA ARG A 698 -7.13 10.71 19.81
C ARG A 698 -7.98 9.45 19.79
N ASP A 699 -8.37 8.97 18.62
CA ASP A 699 -9.21 7.77 18.48
C ASP A 699 -8.45 6.51 18.94
N MET A 700 -7.15 6.40 18.60
CA MET A 700 -6.23 5.38 19.12
C MET A 700 -6.19 5.38 20.65
N TYR A 701 -5.93 6.56 21.25
CA TYR A 701 -5.90 6.70 22.70
C TYR A 701 -7.25 6.34 23.33
N HIS A 702 -8.35 6.78 22.74
CA HIS A 702 -9.71 6.49 23.21
C HIS A 702 -9.98 4.99 23.25
N HIS A 703 -9.83 4.30 22.13
CA HIS A 703 -10.17 2.87 22.02
C HIS A 703 -9.26 1.99 22.86
N MET A 704 -7.94 2.24 22.86
CA MET A 704 -7.01 1.46 23.68
C MET A 704 -7.23 1.71 25.17
N SER A 705 -7.39 2.97 25.60
CA SER A 705 -7.62 3.29 27.01
C SER A 705 -8.96 2.75 27.51
N TRP A 706 -10.00 2.82 26.68
CA TRP A 706 -11.32 2.26 27.01
C TRP A 706 -11.23 0.75 27.19
N THR A 707 -10.63 0.05 26.23
CA THR A 707 -10.42 -1.40 26.27
C THR A 707 -9.62 -1.82 27.49
N HIS A 708 -8.52 -1.10 27.78
CA HIS A 708 -7.67 -1.39 28.92
C HIS A 708 -8.42 -1.23 30.25
N ARG A 709 -9.22 -0.17 30.41
CA ARG A 709 -10.06 0.03 31.60
C ARG A 709 -11.10 -1.07 31.74
N PHE A 710 -11.79 -1.42 30.66
CA PHE A 710 -12.76 -2.52 30.66
C PHE A 710 -12.09 -3.82 31.12
N PHE A 711 -10.99 -4.22 30.47
CA PHE A 711 -10.25 -5.44 30.77
C PHE A 711 -9.81 -5.50 32.24
N ARG A 712 -9.26 -4.40 32.76
CA ARG A 712 -8.86 -4.32 34.18
C ARG A 712 -10.06 -4.41 35.12
N SER A 713 -11.11 -3.61 34.89
CA SER A 713 -12.29 -3.60 35.75
C SER A 713 -13.00 -4.95 35.81
N ARG A 714 -12.95 -5.71 34.71
CA ARG A 714 -13.66 -6.99 34.59
C ARG A 714 -12.91 -8.15 35.23
N PHE A 715 -11.58 -8.17 35.13
CA PHE A 715 -10.78 -9.35 35.50
C PHE A 715 -9.73 -9.11 36.58
N ARG A 716 -9.35 -7.86 36.88
CA ARG A 716 -8.43 -7.55 37.99
C ARG A 716 -9.23 -6.98 39.15
N SER A 717 -9.24 -7.70 40.28
CA SER A 717 -9.82 -7.19 41.53
C SER A 717 -9.16 -5.87 41.98
N PRO A 718 -9.86 -4.98 42.70
CA PRO A 718 -9.33 -3.69 43.17
C PRO A 718 -8.22 -3.75 44.24
N SER A 719 -7.56 -4.89 44.43
CA SER A 719 -6.55 -5.09 45.48
C SER A 719 -5.42 -5.97 44.98
N ALA A 720 -4.42 -5.34 44.39
CA ALA A 720 -3.05 -5.82 44.25
C ALA A 720 -2.13 -4.63 44.44
#